data_AF-A0A813IYP1-F1
#
_entry.id   AF-A0A813IYP1-F1
#
_cell.length_a   1.000
_cell.length_b   1.000
_cell.length_c   1.000
_cell.angle_alpha   90.00
_cell.angle_beta   90.00
_cell.angle_gamma   90.00
#
_symmetry.space_group_name_H-M   'P 1'
#
loop_
_entity.id
_entity.type
_entity.pdbx_description
1 polymer ?
#
loop_
_entity_poly.entity_id
_entity_poly.type
_entity_poly.pdbx_seq_one_letter_code
_entity_poly.pdbx_strand_id
1 'polypeptide(L)'
;MTSDGWELVPSESTFNEELYNQIEKVAMRACQVCIGEKQLLFCLGPRRAPDKTARACASALSGNCNTCKERIPKFARLIGDGGKHFAFCQEISDPNLDKLRQMRQGAAAGNAVTDYQLIVIDSEFQAKFQPSVGDFDHVHFSYNQLTPDDVAAKLKELSVYLNGSFENRFQKLVDDPASLQVIQNELPNLVRPDHWRSVTAWAVSFVAKANGRLWSDLAAYEKFEIMTFAMMTGRSQGNMHFDMQQASNLVDFMGDAHDTSALRVMMDDRSDPETYQVSRVAELLRDRCVTSLCTVTLVWGVDGQPHKSDLDLHTMVGGEELYYGKKQVGKCKLDFDANASTVERNPAENISLNQVGTFTFRINNFKNRDHTDVPFQVVVKKPGFHEVHNGVWPAKQKAGEFLTVCTVTVTSEDLEEKPLELSDAEQKKLASKEAEWERLFGEPKSVVACEEDLELSLVKCAAAQSGFFPPPRGAQEVFSGMLKGKAAASKKPTLAKRCQLETLPGFMKYVTDNDCTVEVNTRNFVPAYVTRIETKTEVMLGKKYPINAYHRKNEPPQQPRSDEQSTVRFDESWGVPSRAKVHGFAEIGNVWFMVLKDAHLPNDPAWPLGAGMYPTHLAPEVHHHRSKWASFHSLVMPSTPESGVPLIGSALIGFPTFQFILNGREISVRSP
;
A
#
# COMPACT_ATOMS: atom_id res chain seq x y z
N MET A 1 57.31 -46.55 -12.36
CA MET A 1 56.10 -46.80 -11.55
C MET A 1 56.26 -45.99 -10.27
N THR A 2 55.33 -45.05 -10.02
CA THR A 2 54.80 -44.47 -8.74
C THR A 2 55.79 -44.02 -7.64
N SER A 3 55.63 -42.95 -6.87
CA SER A 3 54.70 -41.81 -6.73
C SER A 3 55.22 -40.94 -5.57
N ASP A 4 54.76 -39.69 -5.51
CA ASP A 4 55.13 -38.56 -4.64
C ASP A 4 55.07 -38.75 -3.11
N GLY A 5 55.73 -37.82 -2.38
CA GLY A 5 55.45 -37.51 -0.98
C GLY A 5 56.33 -36.38 -0.41
N TRP A 6 55.80 -35.15 -0.38
CA TRP A 6 56.41 -33.95 0.22
C TRP A 6 56.12 -33.87 1.74
N GLU A 7 57.11 -33.46 2.54
CA GLU A 7 56.94 -33.00 3.93
C GLU A 7 57.13 -31.48 4.02
N LEU A 8 56.24 -30.82 4.77
CA LEU A 8 56.19 -29.38 5.04
C LEU A 8 56.95 -29.01 6.33
N VAL A 9 57.61 -27.85 6.30
CA VAL A 9 58.34 -27.18 7.41
C VAL A 9 57.39 -26.20 8.16
N PRO A 10 57.78 -25.56 9.28
CA PRO A 10 57.27 -25.81 10.63
C PRO A 10 56.32 -24.71 11.18
N SER A 11 55.69 -25.05 12.30
CA SER A 11 54.90 -24.21 13.20
C SER A 11 55.73 -23.12 13.87
N GLU A 12 55.21 -21.89 13.89
CA GLU A 12 55.20 -20.96 15.04
C GLU A 12 54.67 -19.60 14.55
N SER A 13 53.35 -19.37 14.68
CA SER A 13 52.82 -18.01 14.71
C SER A 13 52.65 -17.64 16.18
N THR A 14 53.50 -16.74 16.66
CA THR A 14 53.37 -16.09 17.98
C THR A 14 51.96 -15.55 18.14
N PHE A 15 51.22 -16.16 19.06
CA PHE A 15 49.90 -15.75 19.51
C PHE A 15 50.04 -14.38 20.18
N ASN A 16 49.48 -13.34 19.56
CA ASN A 16 49.60 -11.97 20.03
C ASN A 16 48.47 -11.69 21.05
N GLU A 17 48.69 -12.13 22.30
CA GLU A 17 47.80 -11.90 23.46
C GLU A 17 47.39 -10.43 23.63
N GLU A 18 48.23 -9.49 23.18
CA GLU A 18 47.98 -8.05 23.25
C GLU A 18 46.86 -7.62 22.27
N LEU A 19 46.81 -8.24 21.09
CA LEU A 19 45.74 -8.04 20.10
C LEU A 19 44.41 -8.64 20.61
N TYR A 20 44.47 -9.76 21.31
CA TYR A 20 43.31 -10.43 21.91
C TYR A 20 42.69 -9.59 23.04
N ASN A 21 43.53 -9.06 23.93
CA ASN A 21 43.13 -8.13 24.99
C ASN A 21 42.58 -6.79 24.45
N GLN A 22 42.91 -6.41 23.21
CA GLN A 22 42.29 -5.27 22.53
C GLN A 22 40.90 -5.62 21.96
N ILE A 23 40.68 -6.83 21.47
CA ILE A 23 39.36 -7.29 20.97
C ILE A 23 38.33 -7.36 22.10
N GLU A 24 38.71 -7.87 23.29
CA GLU A 24 37.83 -7.87 24.48
C GLU A 24 37.40 -6.46 24.90
N LYS A 25 38.21 -5.45 24.62
CA LYS A 25 37.95 -4.06 25.01
C LYS A 25 37.16 -3.26 23.97
N VAL A 26 36.91 -3.81 22.79
CA VAL A 26 36.17 -3.14 21.71
C VAL A 26 34.77 -3.74 21.60
N ALA A 27 33.90 -3.32 22.53
CA ALA A 27 32.48 -3.62 22.45
C ALA A 27 31.92 -3.14 21.11
N MET A 28 31.29 -4.06 20.37
CA MET A 28 30.57 -3.75 19.14
C MET A 28 29.32 -2.93 19.46
N ARG A 29 29.33 -1.63 19.13
CA ARG A 29 28.26 -0.69 19.54
C ARG A 29 27.06 -0.71 18.60
N ALA A 30 25.90 -1.02 19.15
CA ALA A 30 24.63 -0.97 18.44
C ALA A 30 24.04 0.44 18.35
N CYS A 31 23.15 0.63 17.38
CA CYS A 31 22.35 1.85 17.34
C CYS A 31 21.47 1.88 18.58
N GLN A 32 21.31 3.08 19.15
CA GLN A 32 20.58 3.27 20.38
C GLN A 32 19.59 4.42 20.21
N VAL A 33 18.31 4.16 20.46
CA VAL A 33 17.30 5.21 20.62
C VAL A 33 16.94 5.30 22.10
N CYS A 34 17.04 6.49 22.67
CA CYS A 34 16.53 6.76 24.02
C CYS A 34 15.11 7.34 23.94
N ILE A 35 14.17 6.71 24.64
CA ILE A 35 12.77 7.16 24.78
C ILE A 35 12.48 7.29 26.27
N GLY A 36 12.51 8.52 26.79
CA GLY A 36 12.48 8.77 28.23
C GLY A 36 13.66 8.09 28.92
N GLU A 37 13.38 7.28 29.94
CA GLU A 37 14.39 6.48 30.67
C GLU A 37 14.71 5.13 30.00
N LYS A 38 13.95 4.74 28.97
CA LYS A 38 14.11 3.44 28.31
C LYS A 38 15.05 3.54 27.12
N GLN A 39 15.91 2.54 26.97
CA GLN A 39 16.83 2.42 25.86
C GLN A 39 16.40 1.31 24.92
N LEU A 40 16.32 1.62 23.63
CA LEU A 40 16.06 0.67 22.56
C LEU A 40 17.34 0.47 21.76
N LEU A 41 17.83 -0.77 21.76
CA LEU A 41 19.04 -1.17 21.06
C LEU A 41 18.67 -1.94 19.79
N PHE A 42 19.20 -1.50 18.65
CA PHE A 42 18.90 -2.16 17.38
C PHE A 42 20.10 -2.12 16.43
N CYS A 43 19.98 -2.91 15.37
CA CYS A 43 20.90 -2.94 14.26
C CYS A 43 20.14 -3.06 12.94
N LEU A 44 20.74 -2.63 11.83
CA LEU A 44 20.13 -2.77 10.50
C LEU A 44 20.79 -3.88 9.70
N GLY A 45 20.02 -4.81 9.16
CA GLY A 45 20.51 -5.86 8.25
C GLY A 45 19.88 -5.74 6.85
N PRO A 46 20.57 -6.09 5.76
CA PRO A 46 19.98 -6.16 4.43
C PRO A 46 18.98 -7.33 4.34
N ARG A 47 17.82 -7.12 3.69
CA ARG A 47 16.78 -8.16 3.55
C ARG A 47 17.17 -9.33 2.66
N ARG A 48 18.03 -9.12 1.65
CA ARG A 48 18.54 -10.19 0.79
C ARG A 48 19.79 -10.81 1.38
N ALA A 49 19.80 -12.15 1.44
CA ALA A 49 20.96 -12.91 1.91
C ALA A 49 22.14 -12.78 0.93
N PRO A 50 23.37 -12.44 1.38
CA PRO A 50 24.55 -12.55 0.54
C PRO A 50 24.97 -14.00 0.28
N ASP A 51 25.63 -14.09 -0.86
CA ASP A 51 26.05 -15.27 -1.63
C ASP A 51 27.05 -16.18 -0.90
N LYS A 52 27.28 -17.38 -1.47
CA LYS A 52 28.27 -18.38 -1.04
C LYS A 52 29.66 -17.79 -0.76
N THR A 53 30.00 -16.68 -1.40
CA THR A 53 31.25 -15.92 -1.28
C THR A 53 31.52 -15.35 0.12
N ALA A 54 30.49 -14.88 0.83
CA ALA A 54 30.66 -14.35 2.20
C ALA A 54 30.98 -15.46 3.20
N ARG A 55 30.38 -16.64 3.02
CA ARG A 55 30.71 -17.85 3.81
C ARG A 55 32.12 -18.35 3.50
N ALA A 56 32.56 -18.27 2.25
CA ALA A 56 33.91 -18.66 1.86
C ALA A 56 34.99 -17.77 2.50
N CYS A 57 34.79 -16.44 2.51
CA CYS A 57 35.72 -15.51 3.16
C CYS A 57 35.71 -15.66 4.69
N ALA A 58 34.54 -15.86 5.31
CA ALA A 58 34.44 -16.18 6.73
C ALA A 58 35.16 -17.49 7.09
N SER A 59 35.04 -18.52 6.26
CA SER A 59 35.73 -19.81 6.44
C SER A 59 37.26 -19.65 6.43
N ALA A 60 37.78 -18.80 5.54
CA ALA A 60 39.22 -18.54 5.45
C ALA A 60 39.75 -17.75 6.67
N LEU A 61 38.98 -16.79 7.18
CA LEU A 61 39.36 -15.96 8.33
C LEU A 61 39.38 -16.70 9.66
N SER A 62 38.55 -17.74 9.80
CA SER A 62 38.36 -18.43 11.07
C SER A 62 39.03 -19.79 11.13
N GLY A 63 40.06 -20.03 10.31
CA GLY A 63 40.72 -21.34 10.23
C GLY A 63 39.77 -22.50 9.92
N ASN A 64 38.75 -22.27 9.09
CA ASN A 64 37.66 -23.20 8.79
C ASN A 64 36.77 -23.63 9.97
N CYS A 65 36.78 -22.89 11.08
CA CYS A 65 35.81 -23.11 12.15
C CYS A 65 34.36 -22.99 11.64
N ASN A 66 33.58 -24.06 11.80
CA ASN A 66 32.18 -24.11 11.37
C ASN A 66 31.34 -23.04 12.08
N THR A 67 31.59 -22.77 13.36
CA THR A 67 30.88 -21.75 14.16
C THR A 67 31.10 -20.34 13.60
N CYS A 68 32.34 -19.96 13.31
CA CYS A 68 32.65 -18.65 12.72
C CYS A 68 32.15 -18.53 11.27
N LYS A 69 32.26 -19.61 10.48
CA LYS A 69 31.71 -19.69 9.12
C LYS A 69 30.20 -19.44 9.08
N GLU A 70 29.48 -19.82 10.12
CA GLU A 70 28.05 -19.53 10.28
C GLU A 70 27.75 -18.14 10.83
N ARG A 71 28.57 -17.62 11.75
CA ARG A 71 28.30 -16.39 12.51
C ARG A 71 28.81 -15.12 11.83
N ILE A 72 30.06 -15.10 11.35
CA ILE A 72 30.69 -13.92 10.74
C ILE A 72 29.84 -13.34 9.59
N PRO A 73 29.26 -14.17 8.68
CA PRO A 73 28.39 -13.64 7.65
C PRO A 73 27.13 -12.96 8.19
N LYS A 74 26.64 -13.32 9.38
CA LYS A 74 25.45 -12.69 9.99
C LYS A 74 25.79 -11.34 10.60
N PHE A 75 26.92 -11.22 11.31
CA PHE A 75 27.34 -9.98 11.97
C PHE A 75 27.82 -8.92 10.99
N ALA A 76 28.63 -9.28 10.00
CA ALA A 76 29.18 -8.35 9.01
C ALA A 76 28.12 -7.59 8.19
N ARG A 77 26.85 -8.00 8.29
CA ARG A 77 25.70 -7.39 7.64
C ARG A 77 25.01 -6.31 8.47
N LEU A 78 25.20 -6.33 9.78
CA LEU A 78 24.51 -5.42 10.69
C LEU A 78 25.16 -4.03 10.59
N ILE A 79 24.39 -2.95 10.77
CA ILE A 79 24.87 -1.56 10.93
C ILE A 79 24.61 -1.09 12.35
N GLY A 80 25.65 -0.56 13.01
CA GLY A 80 25.62 0.00 14.37
C GLY A 80 25.79 1.53 14.40
N ASP A 81 26.06 2.05 15.59
CA ASP A 81 26.14 3.50 15.85
C ASP A 81 27.21 4.20 14.96
N GLY A 82 26.84 5.33 14.36
CA GLY A 82 27.69 6.07 13.40
C GLY A 82 27.86 5.40 12.02
N GLY A 83 26.96 4.47 11.64
CA GLY A 83 26.92 3.89 10.29
C GLY A 83 28.01 2.85 9.99
N LYS A 84 28.72 2.35 11.02
CA LYS A 84 29.72 1.31 10.85
C LYS A 84 29.04 -0.07 10.86
N HIS A 85 29.36 -0.92 9.88
CA HIS A 85 28.93 -2.30 9.93
C HIS A 85 29.65 -3.06 11.05
N PHE A 86 28.93 -3.92 11.76
CA PHE A 86 29.44 -4.72 12.87
C PHE A 86 30.36 -5.84 12.37
N ALA A 87 31.65 -5.55 12.20
CA ALA A 87 32.69 -6.57 12.22
C ALA A 87 34.09 -5.93 12.30
N PHE A 88 34.82 -6.36 13.33
CA PHE A 88 36.25 -6.16 13.62
C PHE A 88 36.70 -4.75 14.00
N CYS A 89 37.55 -4.71 15.03
CA CYS A 89 38.30 -3.54 15.45
C CYS A 89 38.98 -2.89 14.24
N GLN A 90 38.90 -1.55 14.13
CA GLN A 90 39.51 -0.81 13.01
C GLN A 90 41.04 -0.95 12.97
N GLU A 91 41.64 -1.45 14.05
CA GLU A 91 43.07 -1.50 14.29
C GLU A 91 43.73 -2.83 13.84
N ILE A 92 42.96 -3.82 13.39
CA ILE A 92 43.51 -5.10 12.92
C ILE A 92 43.72 -5.05 11.40
N SER A 93 44.98 -5.16 10.97
CA SER A 93 45.38 -5.33 9.57
C SER A 93 45.53 -6.83 9.23
N ASP A 94 44.54 -7.41 8.57
CA ASP A 94 44.60 -8.77 8.03
C ASP A 94 44.13 -8.76 6.55
N PRO A 95 44.87 -9.37 5.61
CA PRO A 95 44.53 -9.36 4.18
C PRO A 95 43.14 -9.95 3.85
N ASN A 96 42.69 -10.95 4.62
CA ASN A 96 41.36 -11.53 4.46
C ASN A 96 40.27 -10.63 5.07
N LEU A 97 40.60 -9.84 6.10
CA LEU A 97 39.71 -8.80 6.63
C LEU A 97 39.55 -7.67 5.62
N ASP A 98 40.62 -7.26 4.95
CA ASP A 98 40.56 -6.25 3.89
C ASP A 98 39.72 -6.73 2.71
N LYS A 99 39.75 -8.03 2.38
CA LYS A 99 38.87 -8.63 1.38
C LYS A 99 37.40 -8.61 1.80
N LEU A 100 37.07 -8.89 3.07
CA LEU A 100 35.72 -8.69 3.60
C LEU A 100 35.31 -7.21 3.59
N ARG A 101 36.22 -6.29 3.92
CA ARG A 101 36.00 -4.83 3.86
C ARG A 101 35.76 -4.34 2.43
N GLN A 102 36.49 -4.86 1.45
CA GLN A 102 36.29 -4.55 0.02
C GLN A 102 34.99 -5.14 -0.52
N MET A 103 34.63 -6.37 -0.17
CA MET A 103 33.31 -6.94 -0.48
C MET A 103 32.18 -6.11 0.15
N ARG A 104 32.40 -5.58 1.37
CA ARG A 104 31.49 -4.66 2.08
C ARG A 104 31.35 -3.32 1.36
N GLN A 105 32.44 -2.73 0.87
CA GLN A 105 32.40 -1.48 0.10
C GLN A 105 31.73 -1.68 -1.27
N GLY A 106 31.97 -2.82 -1.92
CA GLY A 106 31.31 -3.19 -3.19
C GLY A 106 29.81 -3.43 -3.06
N ALA A 107 29.34 -3.96 -1.92
CA ALA A 107 27.91 -4.12 -1.62
C ALA A 107 27.19 -2.80 -1.31
N ALA A 108 27.92 -1.76 -0.87
CA ALA A 108 27.40 -0.41 -0.68
C ALA A 108 27.45 0.44 -1.97
N ALA A 109 28.36 0.13 -2.90
CA ALA A 109 28.56 0.88 -4.14
C ALA A 109 27.65 0.41 -5.31
N GLY A 110 27.04 -0.76 -5.21
CA GLY A 110 26.16 -1.33 -6.24
C GLY A 110 24.70 -1.33 -5.81
N ASN A 111 23.97 -0.28 -6.18
CA ASN A 111 22.58 0.03 -5.83
C ASN A 111 22.40 0.54 -4.40
N ALA A 112 21.76 1.71 -4.27
CA ALA A 112 21.27 2.21 -2.99
C ALA A 112 20.50 1.08 -2.30
N VAL A 113 21.08 0.53 -1.23
CA VAL A 113 20.44 -0.51 -0.42
C VAL A 113 19.28 0.19 0.31
N THR A 114 18.13 0.30 -0.34
CA THR A 114 16.89 0.81 0.29
C THR A 114 16.19 -0.28 1.11
N ASP A 115 16.67 -1.51 1.06
CA ASP A 115 16.01 -2.69 1.64
C ASP A 115 16.73 -3.18 2.92
N TYR A 116 16.81 -2.30 3.91
CA TYR A 116 17.23 -2.65 5.26
C TYR A 116 16.04 -3.14 6.10
N GLN A 117 16.31 -4.08 6.99
CA GLN A 117 15.41 -4.51 8.05
C GLN A 117 16.01 -4.13 9.40
N LEU A 118 15.18 -3.54 10.25
CA LEU A 118 15.53 -3.30 11.65
C LEU A 118 15.48 -4.61 12.43
N ILE A 119 16.55 -4.88 13.18
CA ILE A 119 16.71 -6.03 14.05
C ILE A 119 16.92 -5.51 15.47
N VAL A 120 15.95 -5.75 16.35
CA VAL A 120 16.00 -5.37 17.77
C VAL A 120 16.97 -6.29 18.50
N ILE A 121 17.78 -5.72 19.39
CA ILE A 121 18.69 -6.46 20.27
C ILE A 121 17.95 -6.69 21.59
N ASP A 122 17.21 -7.80 21.64
CA ASP A 122 16.39 -8.25 22.75
C ASP A 122 16.73 -9.70 23.15
N SER A 123 15.91 -10.30 24.00
CA SER A 123 16.05 -11.69 24.44
C SER A 123 16.02 -12.72 23.28
N GLU A 124 15.23 -12.48 22.22
CA GLU A 124 15.21 -13.33 21.02
C GLU A 124 16.51 -13.19 20.21
N PHE A 125 17.03 -11.97 20.09
CA PHE A 125 18.34 -11.74 19.49
C PHE A 125 19.42 -12.47 20.26
N GLN A 126 19.44 -12.38 21.59
CA GLN A 126 20.36 -13.13 22.45
C GLN A 126 20.26 -14.63 22.21
N ALA A 127 19.05 -15.20 22.14
CA ALA A 127 18.86 -16.62 21.88
C ALA A 127 19.40 -17.06 20.51
N LYS A 128 19.26 -16.20 19.49
CA LYS A 128 19.73 -16.46 18.12
C LYS A 128 21.23 -16.23 17.95
N PHE A 129 21.81 -15.35 18.77
CA PHE A 129 23.20 -14.90 18.72
C PHE A 129 23.87 -15.05 20.08
N GLN A 130 23.76 -16.25 20.70
CA GLN A 130 24.31 -16.50 22.02
C GLN A 130 25.83 -16.20 22.05
N PRO A 131 26.28 -15.32 22.96
CA PRO A 131 27.70 -15.15 23.20
C PRO A 131 28.23 -16.44 23.84
N SER A 132 29.05 -17.18 23.12
CA SER A 132 29.72 -18.37 23.63
C SER A 132 31.22 -18.13 23.57
N VAL A 133 31.84 -17.84 24.71
CA VAL A 133 33.30 -17.81 24.81
C VAL A 133 33.75 -19.28 24.80
N GLY A 134 34.39 -19.70 23.72
CA GLY A 134 35.04 -21.01 23.63
C GLY A 134 36.55 -20.83 23.69
N ASP A 135 37.29 -21.94 23.83
CA ASP A 135 38.77 -21.97 23.95
C ASP A 135 39.54 -21.49 22.70
N PHE A 136 38.86 -20.88 21.71
CA PHE A 136 39.43 -20.40 20.44
C PHE A 136 38.99 -18.97 20.12
N ASP A 137 39.86 -18.23 19.42
CA ASP A 137 39.69 -16.86 18.92
C ASP A 137 38.48 -16.70 17.98
N HIS A 138 37.28 -16.66 18.55
CA HIS A 138 36.05 -16.47 17.81
C HIS A 138 35.60 -15.01 17.87
N VAL A 139 35.02 -14.53 16.76
CA VAL A 139 34.43 -13.19 16.70
C VAL A 139 33.07 -13.23 17.39
N HIS A 140 32.92 -12.42 18.44
CA HIS A 140 31.71 -12.39 19.26
C HIS A 140 30.98 -11.05 19.13
N PHE A 141 29.66 -11.13 19.26
CA PHE A 141 28.81 -9.96 19.45
C PHE A 141 28.57 -9.81 20.96
N SER A 142 29.09 -8.73 21.53
CA SER A 142 28.84 -8.35 22.91
C SER A 142 27.94 -7.12 22.95
N TYR A 143 27.03 -7.10 23.91
CA TYR A 143 26.14 -5.98 24.20
C TYR A 143 26.09 -5.80 25.71
N ASN A 144 26.03 -4.55 26.14
CA ASN A 144 26.14 -4.20 27.55
C ASN A 144 24.77 -4.30 28.23
N GLN A 145 23.70 -4.20 27.43
CA GLN A 145 22.30 -4.18 27.83
C GLN A 145 21.45 -4.78 26.71
N LEU A 146 20.25 -5.23 27.06
CA LEU A 146 19.22 -5.63 26.11
C LEU A 146 18.13 -4.57 26.07
N THR A 147 17.46 -4.47 24.93
CA THR A 147 16.18 -3.76 24.85
C THR A 147 15.19 -4.44 25.80
N PRO A 148 14.53 -3.69 26.71
CA PRO A 148 13.48 -4.24 27.56
C PRO A 148 12.39 -4.94 26.72
N ASP A 149 11.89 -6.09 27.19
CA ASP A 149 10.98 -6.92 26.39
C ASP A 149 9.67 -6.18 26.02
N ASP A 150 9.17 -5.28 26.88
CA ASP A 150 7.98 -4.46 26.61
C ASP A 150 8.22 -3.44 25.48
N VAL A 151 9.43 -2.86 25.44
CA VAL A 151 9.88 -1.93 24.40
C VAL A 151 10.08 -2.66 23.08
N ALA A 152 10.72 -3.84 23.13
CA ALA A 152 10.93 -4.69 21.98
C ALA A 152 9.61 -5.18 21.39
N ALA A 153 8.66 -5.61 22.23
CA ALA A 153 7.33 -6.04 21.81
C ALA A 153 6.58 -4.90 21.10
N LYS A 154 6.54 -3.70 21.69
CA LYS A 154 5.91 -2.52 21.07
C LYS A 154 6.49 -2.22 19.68
N LEU A 155 7.82 -2.22 19.53
CA LEU A 155 8.44 -1.95 18.24
C LEU A 155 8.16 -3.06 17.22
N LYS A 156 8.14 -4.33 17.65
CA LYS A 156 7.79 -5.46 16.78
C LYS A 156 6.37 -5.35 16.24
N GLU A 157 5.41 -4.96 17.07
CA GLU A 157 4.02 -4.70 16.64
C GLU A 157 3.95 -3.58 15.59
N LEU A 158 4.79 -2.55 15.72
CA LEU A 158 4.84 -1.39 14.83
C LEU A 158 5.83 -1.55 13.65
N SER A 159 6.51 -2.70 13.55
CA SER A 159 7.56 -2.92 12.55
C SER A 159 7.08 -2.82 11.10
N VAL A 160 5.77 -2.93 10.86
CA VAL A 160 5.14 -2.73 9.55
C VAL A 160 5.38 -1.31 8.99
N TYR A 161 5.43 -0.29 9.85
CA TYR A 161 5.65 1.10 9.44
C TYR A 161 7.11 1.38 9.06
N LEU A 162 8.03 0.58 9.57
CA LEU A 162 9.47 0.69 9.30
C LEU A 162 9.90 -0.01 8.01
N ASN A 163 8.98 -0.76 7.39
CA ASN A 163 9.28 -1.71 6.34
C ASN A 163 8.56 -1.41 5.00
N GLY A 164 7.95 -0.23 4.83
CA GLY A 164 7.07 0.09 3.69
C GLY A 164 7.03 1.56 3.23
N SER A 165 5.93 1.95 2.56
CA SER A 165 5.67 3.20 1.81
C SER A 165 5.61 4.50 2.64
N PHE A 166 5.98 4.45 3.92
CA PHE A 166 5.86 5.57 4.86
C PHE A 166 7.09 6.47 4.91
N GLU A 167 8.22 6.06 4.33
CA GLU A 167 9.43 6.90 4.25
C GLU A 167 9.14 8.27 3.62
N ASN A 168 8.31 8.31 2.56
CA ASN A 168 7.90 9.57 1.91
C ASN A 168 7.22 10.55 2.88
N ARG A 169 6.49 10.05 3.89
CA ARG A 169 5.81 10.89 4.88
C ARG A 169 6.82 11.48 5.86
N PHE A 170 7.75 10.67 6.35
CA PHE A 170 8.86 11.15 7.19
C PHE A 170 9.70 12.17 6.45
N GLN A 171 10.04 11.88 5.19
CA GLN A 171 10.76 12.79 4.33
C GLN A 171 10.05 14.16 4.24
N LYS A 172 8.77 14.19 3.85
CA LYS A 172 8.05 15.46 3.71
C LYS A 172 8.00 16.27 5.01
N LEU A 173 7.81 15.61 6.15
CA LEU A 173 7.77 16.29 7.46
C LEU A 173 9.16 16.80 7.90
N VAL A 174 10.23 16.07 7.56
CA VAL A 174 11.61 16.46 7.90
C VAL A 174 12.17 17.53 6.97
N ASP A 175 11.85 17.46 5.67
CA ASP A 175 12.37 18.37 4.64
C ASP A 175 11.75 19.78 4.71
N ASP A 176 10.56 19.92 5.33
CA ASP A 176 9.88 21.20 5.48
C ASP A 176 9.41 21.46 6.93
N PRO A 177 10.35 21.71 7.86
CA PRO A 177 10.02 22.03 9.24
C PRO A 177 9.33 23.40 9.38
N ALA A 178 9.47 24.28 8.38
CA ALA A 178 8.88 25.62 8.41
C ALA A 178 7.36 25.56 8.30
N SER A 179 6.81 24.80 7.35
CA SER A 179 5.36 24.61 7.22
C SER A 179 4.77 23.90 8.44
N LEU A 180 5.49 22.92 9.01
CA LEU A 180 5.08 22.28 10.26
C LEU A 180 5.03 23.27 11.44
N GLN A 181 5.97 24.20 11.50
CA GLN A 181 5.97 25.28 12.48
C GLN A 181 4.77 26.23 12.30
N VAL A 182 4.39 26.55 11.06
CA VAL A 182 3.19 27.34 10.78
C VAL A 182 1.94 26.61 11.30
N ILE A 183 1.79 25.31 10.98
CA ILE A 183 0.68 24.49 11.50
C ILE A 183 0.64 24.52 13.03
N GLN A 184 1.79 24.35 13.68
CA GLN A 184 1.89 24.39 15.14
C GLN A 184 1.48 25.76 15.72
N ASN A 185 1.89 26.85 15.08
CA ASN A 185 1.57 28.21 15.49
C ASN A 185 0.07 28.54 15.31
N GLU A 186 -0.57 27.90 14.34
CA GLU A 186 -1.99 28.10 14.04
C GLU A 186 -2.93 27.25 14.89
N LEU A 187 -2.42 26.20 15.55
CA LEU A 187 -3.23 25.36 16.45
C LEU A 187 -4.11 26.15 17.42
N PRO A 188 -3.63 27.17 18.17
CA PRO A 188 -4.44 27.88 19.14
C PRO A 188 -5.63 28.64 18.54
N ASN A 189 -5.62 28.88 17.23
CA ASN A 189 -6.66 29.64 16.51
C ASN A 189 -7.74 28.74 15.91
N LEU A 190 -7.61 27.41 16.04
CA LEU A 190 -8.58 26.44 15.55
C LEU A 190 -9.77 26.33 16.49
N VAL A 191 -10.89 25.84 15.96
CA VAL A 191 -12.08 25.50 16.75
C VAL A 191 -11.79 24.30 17.66
N ARG A 192 -10.99 23.32 17.17
CA ARG A 192 -10.65 22.09 17.91
C ARG A 192 -9.13 21.87 17.99
N PRO A 193 -8.39 22.73 18.69
CA PRO A 193 -6.92 22.69 18.76
C PRO A 193 -6.38 21.34 19.26
N ASP A 194 -7.09 20.74 20.22
CA ASP A 194 -6.65 19.51 20.88
C ASP A 194 -6.72 18.28 19.97
N HIS A 195 -7.53 18.31 18.92
CA HIS A 195 -7.60 17.22 17.93
C HIS A 195 -6.26 17.03 17.22
N TRP A 196 -5.59 18.12 16.87
CA TRP A 196 -4.33 18.14 16.12
C TRP A 196 -3.10 18.26 17.02
N ARG A 197 -3.27 18.65 18.28
CA ARG A 197 -2.17 18.94 19.21
C ARG A 197 -1.21 17.76 19.37
N SER A 198 -1.75 16.55 19.59
CA SER A 198 -0.93 15.35 19.82
C SER A 198 -0.07 15.00 18.60
N VAL A 199 -0.69 14.93 17.41
CA VAL A 199 0.02 14.55 16.18
C VAL A 199 1.03 15.61 15.75
N THR A 200 0.73 16.89 15.95
CA THR A 200 1.65 17.99 15.63
C THR A 200 2.84 17.99 16.57
N ALA A 201 2.62 17.85 17.88
CA ALA A 201 3.70 17.77 18.87
C ALA A 201 4.58 16.54 18.63
N TRP A 202 3.98 15.40 18.31
CA TRP A 202 4.69 14.19 17.91
C TRP A 202 5.56 14.42 16.67
N ALA A 203 5.02 15.04 15.61
CA ALA A 203 5.76 15.33 14.39
C ALA A 203 6.97 16.24 14.65
N VAL A 204 6.76 17.35 15.35
CA VAL A 204 7.83 18.28 15.73
C VAL A 204 8.94 17.57 16.52
N SER A 205 8.58 16.65 17.41
CA SER A 205 9.56 15.96 18.27
C SER A 205 10.55 15.09 17.49
N PHE A 206 10.11 14.39 16.44
CA PHE A 206 11.02 13.55 15.65
C PHE A 206 11.69 14.36 14.54
N VAL A 207 11.07 15.41 14.00
CA VAL A 207 11.71 16.30 13.04
C VAL A 207 12.92 16.99 13.67
N ALA A 208 12.84 17.35 14.95
CA ALA A 208 13.99 17.86 15.70
C ALA A 208 15.19 16.90 15.74
N LYS A 209 14.97 15.57 15.65
CA LYS A 209 16.06 14.57 15.61
C LYS A 209 16.88 14.62 14.32
N ALA A 210 16.33 15.18 13.23
CA ALA A 210 17.08 15.40 11.99
C ALA A 210 18.10 16.55 12.11
N ASN A 211 18.06 17.36 13.19
CA ASN A 211 18.96 18.48 13.45
C ASN A 211 19.07 19.46 12.27
N GLY A 212 17.97 19.69 11.55
CA GLY A 212 17.90 20.61 10.41
C GLY A 212 18.51 20.09 9.11
N ARG A 213 18.92 18.81 9.04
CA ARG A 213 19.37 18.17 7.80
C ARG A 213 18.19 17.66 7.00
N LEU A 214 18.29 17.75 5.67
CA LEU A 214 17.30 17.14 4.77
C LEU A 214 17.34 15.62 4.91
N TRP A 215 16.20 14.97 4.70
CA TRP A 215 16.06 13.52 4.74
C TRP A 215 17.02 12.82 3.78
N SER A 216 17.26 13.41 2.61
CA SER A 216 18.19 12.88 1.60
C SER A 216 19.66 12.91 2.05
N ASP A 217 20.02 13.82 2.96
CA ASP A 217 21.37 13.96 3.51
C ASP A 217 21.63 13.02 4.68
N LEU A 218 20.59 12.39 5.25
CA LEU A 218 20.70 11.46 6.37
C LEU A 218 21.18 10.09 5.89
N ALA A 219 22.13 9.52 6.61
CA ALA A 219 22.54 8.14 6.41
C ALA A 219 21.40 7.18 6.78
N ALA A 220 21.40 5.96 6.23
CA ALA A 220 20.34 4.98 6.44
C ALA A 220 20.08 4.69 7.93
N TYR A 221 21.12 4.61 8.76
CA TYR A 221 20.96 4.39 10.20
C TYR A 221 20.30 5.57 10.91
N GLU A 222 20.63 6.81 10.53
CA GLU A 222 20.02 8.04 11.09
C GLU A 222 18.53 8.10 10.76
N LYS A 223 18.16 7.76 9.51
CA LYS A 223 16.74 7.67 9.10
C LYS A 223 15.96 6.66 9.96
N PHE A 224 16.50 5.46 10.14
CA PHE A 224 15.87 4.43 10.97
C PHE A 224 15.83 4.83 12.45
N GLU A 225 16.83 5.56 12.95
CA GLU A 225 16.82 6.10 14.30
C GLU A 225 15.64 7.06 14.51
N ILE A 226 15.44 8.01 13.58
CA ILE A 226 14.32 8.95 13.60
C ILE A 226 12.99 8.22 13.48
N MET A 227 12.85 7.27 12.54
CA MET A 227 11.63 6.50 12.38
C MET A 227 11.30 5.67 13.62
N THR A 228 12.32 5.04 14.22
CA THR A 228 12.16 4.26 15.45
C THR A 228 11.75 5.15 16.61
N PHE A 229 12.40 6.30 16.76
CA PHE A 229 12.01 7.30 17.75
C PHE A 229 10.56 7.73 17.57
N ALA A 230 10.14 8.01 16.33
CA ALA A 230 8.77 8.41 16.02
C ALA A 230 7.76 7.29 16.38
N MET A 231 8.03 6.04 16.00
CA MET A 231 7.14 4.91 16.33
C MET A 231 7.00 4.66 17.83
N MET A 232 8.02 5.03 18.61
CA MET A 232 8.01 4.76 20.04
C MET A 232 7.38 5.89 20.87
N THR A 233 7.37 7.12 20.37
CA THR A 233 6.95 8.33 21.09
C THR A 233 5.53 8.80 20.79
N GLY A 234 4.87 8.27 19.75
CA GLY A 234 3.48 8.57 19.45
C GLY A 234 2.47 7.63 20.11
N ARG A 235 1.20 8.00 19.98
CA ARG A 235 0.04 7.20 20.42
C ARG A 235 -0.08 5.95 19.55
N SER A 236 -0.09 4.80 20.19
CA SER A 236 -0.19 3.51 19.53
C SER A 236 -0.96 2.51 20.39
N GLN A 237 -1.68 1.60 19.74
CA GLN A 237 -2.32 0.45 20.39
C GLN A 237 -2.16 -0.78 19.49
N GLY A 238 -1.50 -1.81 20.01
CA GLY A 238 -1.11 -2.96 19.21
C GLY A 238 -0.25 -2.55 18.01
N ASN A 239 -0.60 -3.06 16.83
CA ASN A 239 0.08 -2.76 15.57
C ASN A 239 -0.34 -1.44 14.90
N MET A 240 -1.11 -0.59 15.59
CA MET A 240 -1.60 0.68 15.04
C MET A 240 -0.92 1.87 15.69
N HIS A 241 -0.42 2.81 14.87
CA HIS A 241 0.17 4.07 15.34
C HIS A 241 -0.71 5.25 14.90
N PHE A 242 -1.55 5.74 15.81
CA PHE A 242 -2.60 6.73 15.52
C PHE A 242 -2.04 8.05 15.00
N ASP A 243 -0.96 8.56 15.61
CA ASP A 243 -0.35 9.81 15.14
C ASP A 243 0.29 9.64 13.75
N MET A 244 0.74 8.43 13.41
CA MET A 244 1.33 8.18 12.10
C MET A 244 0.25 8.17 11.03
N GLN A 245 -0.91 7.59 11.33
CA GLN A 245 -2.07 7.63 10.43
C GLN A 245 -2.57 9.06 10.26
N GLN A 246 -2.73 9.82 11.34
CA GLN A 246 -3.18 11.20 11.29
C GLN A 246 -2.18 12.14 10.61
N ALA A 247 -0.88 11.83 10.61
CA ALA A 247 0.15 12.67 10.00
C ALA A 247 0.07 12.78 8.48
N SER A 248 -0.75 11.98 7.79
CA SER A 248 -1.06 12.28 6.38
C SER A 248 -1.78 13.62 6.24
N ASN A 249 -2.63 13.99 7.20
CA ASN A 249 -3.29 15.29 7.19
C ASN A 249 -2.28 16.43 7.35
N LEU A 250 -1.26 16.26 8.20
CA LEU A 250 -0.20 17.26 8.36
C LEU A 250 0.52 17.50 7.03
N VAL A 251 0.87 16.44 6.31
CA VAL A 251 1.51 16.54 5.00
C VAL A 251 0.62 17.28 3.98
N ASP A 252 -0.69 17.06 4.02
CA ASP A 252 -1.63 17.80 3.17
C ASP A 252 -1.67 19.29 3.55
N PHE A 253 -1.79 19.58 4.85
CA PHE A 253 -1.83 20.94 5.40
C PHE A 253 -0.60 21.76 5.07
N MET A 254 0.57 21.12 4.96
CA MET A 254 1.82 21.79 4.57
C MET A 254 1.74 22.42 3.18
N GLY A 255 0.93 21.88 2.26
CA GLY A 255 0.71 22.49 0.93
C GLY A 255 0.08 23.89 1.00
N ASP A 256 -0.79 24.11 2.00
CA ASP A 256 -1.52 25.36 2.20
C ASP A 256 -0.93 26.23 3.32
N ALA A 257 0.25 25.87 3.86
CA ALA A 257 0.86 26.61 4.98
C ALA A 257 1.22 28.07 4.65
N HIS A 258 1.23 28.44 3.37
CA HIS A 258 1.44 29.82 2.91
C HIS A 258 0.20 30.71 3.08
N ASP A 259 -1.00 30.13 3.21
CA ASP A 259 -2.26 30.83 3.51
C ASP A 259 -2.85 30.31 4.83
N THR A 260 -2.56 31.03 5.91
CA THR A 260 -3.03 30.68 7.27
C THR A 260 -4.55 30.63 7.38
N SER A 261 -5.30 31.39 6.56
CA SER A 261 -6.76 31.40 6.61
C SER A 261 -7.32 30.13 5.96
N ALA A 262 -6.83 29.78 4.78
CA ALA A 262 -7.19 28.53 4.10
C ALA A 262 -6.79 27.30 4.92
N LEU A 263 -5.60 27.33 5.52
CA LEU A 263 -5.10 26.29 6.42
C LEU A 263 -6.06 26.06 7.60
N ARG A 264 -6.46 27.12 8.32
CA ARG A 264 -7.39 27.00 9.45
C ARG A 264 -8.72 26.38 9.04
N VAL A 265 -9.31 26.87 7.93
CA VAL A 265 -10.56 26.32 7.40
C VAL A 265 -10.42 24.84 7.09
N MET A 266 -9.33 24.42 6.45
CA MET A 266 -9.10 23.02 6.13
C MET A 266 -8.91 22.15 7.40
N MET A 267 -8.17 22.65 8.39
CA MET A 267 -7.93 21.94 9.64
C MET A 267 -9.20 21.79 10.47
N ASP A 268 -10.04 22.83 10.52
CA ASP A 268 -11.32 22.81 11.22
C ASP A 268 -12.31 21.89 10.51
N ASP A 269 -12.46 21.98 9.18
CA ASP A 269 -13.32 21.10 8.35
C ASP A 269 -12.99 19.61 8.54
N ARG A 270 -11.70 19.24 8.50
CA ARG A 270 -11.29 17.84 8.71
C ARG A 270 -11.43 17.36 10.15
N SER A 271 -11.47 18.27 11.11
CA SER A 271 -11.64 17.94 12.53
C SER A 271 -13.09 18.04 12.99
N ASP A 272 -13.99 18.53 12.16
CA ASP A 272 -15.38 18.76 12.51
C ASP A 272 -16.13 17.44 12.76
N PRO A 273 -16.70 17.21 13.96
CA PRO A 273 -17.54 16.06 14.24
C PRO A 273 -18.75 15.94 13.31
N GLU A 274 -19.34 17.07 12.89
CA GLU A 274 -20.46 17.08 11.94
C GLU A 274 -19.99 16.52 10.61
N THR A 275 -18.86 16.99 10.08
CA THR A 275 -18.35 16.52 8.79
C THR A 275 -17.83 15.09 8.84
N TYR A 276 -17.15 14.63 9.90
CA TYR A 276 -16.55 13.29 9.92
C TYR A 276 -17.54 12.14 10.24
N GLN A 277 -18.36 12.28 11.28
CA GLN A 277 -19.28 11.21 11.70
C GLN A 277 -20.61 11.26 10.94
N VAL A 278 -21.13 12.46 10.63
CA VAL A 278 -22.35 12.57 9.82
C VAL A 278 -22.06 12.19 8.37
N SER A 279 -20.86 12.45 7.82
CA SER A 279 -20.51 11.91 6.49
C SER A 279 -20.44 10.39 6.50
N ARG A 280 -19.85 9.77 7.54
CA ARG A 280 -19.85 8.30 7.67
C ARG A 280 -21.26 7.73 7.80
N VAL A 281 -22.11 8.33 8.62
CA VAL A 281 -23.53 7.92 8.73
C VAL A 281 -24.26 8.16 7.40
N ALA A 282 -24.02 9.27 6.71
CA ALA A 282 -24.63 9.57 5.41
C ALA A 282 -24.18 8.60 4.32
N GLU A 283 -22.92 8.18 4.32
CA GLU A 283 -22.39 7.12 3.47
C GLU A 283 -23.04 5.78 3.80
N LEU A 284 -23.09 5.39 5.08
CA LEU A 284 -23.75 4.17 5.53
C LEU A 284 -25.24 4.10 5.13
N LEU A 285 -25.98 5.19 5.34
CA LEU A 285 -27.39 5.27 4.96
C LEU A 285 -27.57 5.16 3.43
N ARG A 286 -26.65 5.75 2.65
CA ARG A 286 -26.65 5.67 1.19
C ARG A 286 -26.34 4.26 0.69
N ASP A 287 -25.29 3.64 1.22
CA ASP A 287 -24.86 2.29 0.87
C ASP A 287 -25.93 1.23 1.21
N ARG A 288 -26.72 1.49 2.27
CA ARG A 288 -27.84 0.63 2.70
C ARG A 288 -29.19 1.07 2.12
N CYS A 289 -29.20 2.03 1.17
CA CYS A 289 -30.39 2.53 0.48
C CYS A 289 -31.52 3.00 1.40
N VAL A 290 -31.19 3.64 2.53
CA VAL A 290 -32.18 4.21 3.45
C VAL A 290 -32.69 5.54 2.89
N THR A 291 -33.98 5.61 2.59
CA THR A 291 -34.63 6.79 1.97
C THR A 291 -35.38 7.69 2.96
N SER A 292 -35.44 7.33 4.24
CA SER A 292 -36.18 8.11 5.24
C SER A 292 -35.51 9.48 5.49
N LEU A 293 -36.34 10.52 5.59
CA LEU A 293 -35.90 11.88 5.92
C LEU A 293 -35.52 12.03 7.39
N CYS A 294 -36.15 11.23 8.26
CA CYS A 294 -35.93 11.24 9.70
C CYS A 294 -35.34 9.90 10.15
N THR A 295 -34.08 9.90 10.58
CA THR A 295 -33.37 8.69 11.02
C THR A 295 -32.70 8.88 12.37
N VAL A 296 -32.55 7.78 13.10
CA VAL A 296 -31.73 7.71 14.31
C VAL A 296 -30.76 6.55 14.14
N THR A 297 -29.47 6.87 14.12
CA THR A 297 -28.40 5.92 13.85
C THR A 297 -27.51 5.77 15.08
N LEU A 298 -27.37 4.54 15.58
CA LEU A 298 -26.42 4.18 16.62
C LEU A 298 -25.12 3.72 15.97
N VAL A 299 -23.97 4.20 16.45
CA VAL A 299 -22.63 3.77 16.02
C VAL A 299 -21.73 3.53 17.22
N TRP A 300 -20.89 2.49 17.15
CA TRP A 300 -19.88 2.19 18.17
C TRP A 300 -18.63 1.56 17.55
N GLY A 301 -17.58 1.35 18.34
CA GLY A 301 -16.32 0.81 17.81
C GLY A 301 -15.52 1.79 16.93
N VAL A 302 -15.90 3.06 16.94
CA VAL A 302 -15.23 4.14 16.19
C VAL A 302 -13.77 4.26 16.66
N ASP A 303 -12.84 4.50 15.74
CA ASP A 303 -11.41 4.72 16.04
C ASP A 303 -10.72 3.61 16.85
N GLY A 304 -11.14 2.35 16.64
CA GLY A 304 -10.51 1.20 17.30
C GLY A 304 -11.00 0.96 18.74
N GLN A 305 -12.05 1.67 19.16
CA GLN A 305 -12.77 1.43 20.41
C GLN A 305 -13.41 0.03 20.44
N PRO A 306 -13.87 -0.45 21.62
CA PRO A 306 -14.64 -1.68 21.76
C PRO A 306 -15.78 -1.78 20.73
N HIS A 307 -15.77 -2.83 19.91
CA HIS A 307 -16.64 -2.98 18.74
C HIS A 307 -17.32 -4.35 18.65
N LYS A 308 -16.99 -5.29 19.53
CA LYS A 308 -17.53 -6.66 19.48
C LYS A 308 -18.90 -6.77 20.14
N SER A 309 -19.21 -5.82 21.02
CA SER A 309 -20.45 -5.78 21.79
C SER A 309 -21.67 -5.58 20.90
N ASP A 310 -22.79 -6.12 21.37
CA ASP A 310 -24.07 -6.20 20.67
C ASP A 310 -24.96 -5.08 21.21
N LEU A 311 -24.70 -3.83 20.79
CA LEU A 311 -25.50 -2.70 21.21
C LEU A 311 -26.74 -2.58 20.32
N ASP A 312 -27.92 -2.67 20.93
CA ASP A 312 -29.20 -2.61 20.23
C ASP A 312 -29.89 -1.26 20.44
N LEU A 313 -30.46 -0.70 19.37
CA LEU A 313 -31.30 0.50 19.41
C LEU A 313 -32.78 0.13 19.56
N HIS A 314 -33.44 0.68 20.58
CA HIS A 314 -34.83 0.43 20.92
C HIS A 314 -35.66 1.72 20.95
N THR A 315 -36.91 1.65 20.51
CA THR A 315 -37.88 2.74 20.70
C THR A 315 -39.31 2.21 20.78
N MET A 316 -40.22 3.00 21.39
CA MET A 316 -41.64 2.66 21.49
C MET A 316 -42.43 3.40 20.42
N VAL A 317 -43.27 2.68 19.68
CA VAL A 317 -44.13 3.21 18.63
C VAL A 317 -45.56 2.73 18.87
N GLY A 318 -46.46 3.63 19.25
CA GLY A 318 -47.88 3.30 19.47
C GLY A 318 -48.12 2.28 20.59
N GLY A 319 -47.24 2.24 21.60
CA GLY A 319 -47.33 1.28 22.71
C GLY A 319 -46.63 -0.06 22.46
N GLU A 320 -46.08 -0.28 21.26
CA GLU A 320 -45.29 -1.47 20.93
C GLU A 320 -43.81 -1.12 20.76
N GLU A 321 -42.92 -2.06 21.10
CA GLU A 321 -41.47 -1.85 20.99
C GLU A 321 -40.94 -2.21 19.58
N LEU A 322 -40.13 -1.32 19.01
CA LEU A 322 -39.37 -1.49 17.78
C LEU A 322 -37.90 -1.79 18.14
N TYR A 323 -37.41 -2.96 17.73
CA TYR A 323 -36.06 -3.48 18.02
C TYR A 323 -35.72 -4.64 17.08
N TYR A 324 -34.54 -5.28 17.22
CA TYR A 324 -34.11 -6.39 16.37
C TYR A 324 -35.15 -7.50 16.16
N GLY A 325 -35.84 -7.93 17.23
CA GLY A 325 -36.86 -8.98 17.18
C GLY A 325 -38.18 -8.53 16.53
N LYS A 326 -38.41 -7.22 16.42
CA LYS A 326 -39.59 -6.62 15.79
C LYS A 326 -39.17 -5.39 15.00
N LYS A 327 -38.66 -5.64 13.78
CA LYS A 327 -37.99 -4.63 12.93
C LYS A 327 -38.91 -3.60 12.29
N GLN A 328 -40.23 -3.73 12.43
CA GLN A 328 -41.20 -2.77 11.91
C GLN A 328 -42.39 -2.64 12.84
N VAL A 329 -42.72 -1.40 13.21
CA VAL A 329 -43.87 -1.05 14.05
C VAL A 329 -44.47 0.25 13.51
N GLY A 330 -45.74 0.21 13.13
CA GLY A 330 -46.36 1.31 12.38
C GLY A 330 -45.61 1.56 11.06
N LYS A 331 -45.23 2.83 10.82
CA LYS A 331 -44.40 3.24 9.68
C LYS A 331 -42.90 3.36 10.03
N CYS A 332 -42.53 3.12 11.28
CA CYS A 332 -41.13 3.11 11.71
C CYS A 332 -40.49 1.74 11.43
N LYS A 333 -39.20 1.74 11.11
CA LYS A 333 -38.48 0.53 10.69
C LYS A 333 -37.03 0.55 11.18
N LEU A 334 -36.54 -0.58 11.68
CA LEU A 334 -35.11 -0.85 11.85
C LEU A 334 -34.54 -1.29 10.49
N ASP A 335 -33.71 -0.45 9.88
CA ASP A 335 -33.23 -0.64 8.51
C ASP A 335 -32.09 -1.64 8.41
N PHE A 336 -31.14 -1.52 9.31
CA PHE A 336 -30.01 -2.42 9.45
C PHE A 336 -29.58 -2.46 10.91
N ASP A 337 -28.93 -3.58 11.20
CA ASP A 337 -28.58 -4.08 12.52
C ASP A 337 -27.14 -4.58 12.44
N ALA A 338 -26.41 -4.54 13.56
CA ALA A 338 -25.02 -4.97 13.59
C ALA A 338 -24.77 -5.94 14.74
N ASN A 339 -23.76 -6.80 14.55
CA ASN A 339 -23.25 -7.72 15.57
C ASN A 339 -24.18 -8.84 16.07
N ALA A 340 -25.45 -8.91 15.66
CA ALA A 340 -26.34 -10.02 16.04
C ALA A 340 -25.84 -11.41 15.62
N SER A 341 -25.08 -11.51 14.51
CA SER A 341 -24.54 -12.79 14.01
C SER A 341 -23.04 -12.75 13.69
N THR A 342 -22.56 -11.67 13.06
CA THR A 342 -21.16 -11.50 12.66
C THR A 342 -20.64 -10.21 13.26
N VAL A 343 -19.45 -10.26 13.86
CA VAL A 343 -18.82 -9.07 14.43
C VAL A 343 -18.30 -8.16 13.32
N GLU A 344 -18.84 -6.96 13.24
CA GLU A 344 -18.41 -5.90 12.35
C GLU A 344 -17.34 -5.04 13.01
N ARG A 345 -16.38 -4.56 12.21
CA ARG A 345 -15.30 -3.69 12.70
C ARG A 345 -15.78 -2.28 13.06
N ASN A 346 -16.89 -1.88 12.46
CA ASN A 346 -17.42 -0.52 12.46
C ASN A 346 -18.96 -0.58 12.61
N PRO A 347 -19.46 -1.21 13.67
CA PRO A 347 -20.87 -1.56 13.79
C PRO A 347 -21.78 -0.33 13.88
N ALA A 348 -22.96 -0.45 13.26
CA ALA A 348 -23.97 0.58 13.23
C ALA A 348 -25.38 -0.01 13.12
N GLU A 349 -26.35 0.64 13.76
CA GLU A 349 -27.77 0.33 13.63
C GLU A 349 -28.55 1.58 13.26
N ASN A 350 -29.63 1.44 12.48
CA ASN A 350 -30.44 2.59 12.10
C ASN A 350 -31.94 2.31 12.19
N ILE A 351 -32.67 3.27 12.76
CA ILE A 351 -34.14 3.31 12.73
C ILE A 351 -34.62 4.50 11.89
N SER A 352 -35.44 4.22 10.88
CA SER A 352 -36.22 5.20 10.13
C SER A 352 -37.53 5.54 10.84
N LEU A 353 -37.84 6.83 10.94
CA LEU A 353 -39.03 7.38 11.59
C LEU A 353 -39.99 7.99 10.55
N ASN A 354 -40.77 7.16 9.85
CA ASN A 354 -41.67 7.63 8.77
C ASN A 354 -43.09 7.97 9.25
N GLN A 355 -43.25 8.41 10.51
CA GLN A 355 -44.54 8.83 11.05
C GLN A 355 -44.36 9.89 12.14
N VAL A 356 -45.39 10.72 12.27
CA VAL A 356 -45.50 11.75 13.31
C VAL A 356 -45.59 11.08 14.67
N GLY A 357 -44.87 11.61 15.64
CA GLY A 357 -44.84 11.09 16.99
C GLY A 357 -43.68 11.60 17.81
N THR A 358 -43.66 11.25 19.09
CA THR A 358 -42.50 11.46 19.96
C THR A 358 -41.94 10.10 20.35
N PHE A 359 -40.67 9.88 20.03
CA PHE A 359 -39.98 8.60 20.13
C PHE A 359 -38.85 8.73 21.14
N THR A 360 -38.88 7.90 22.18
CA THR A 360 -37.79 7.84 23.17
C THR A 360 -36.87 6.70 22.82
N PHE A 361 -35.63 7.02 22.48
CA PHE A 361 -34.62 6.05 22.10
C PHE A 361 -33.85 5.58 23.32
N ARG A 362 -33.74 4.27 23.40
CA ARG A 362 -33.04 3.56 24.46
C ARG A 362 -32.04 2.61 23.82
N ILE A 363 -30.90 2.44 24.47
CA ILE A 363 -29.91 1.46 24.08
C ILE A 363 -29.97 0.31 25.07
N ASN A 364 -29.79 -0.89 24.56
CA ASN A 364 -29.48 -2.08 25.33
C ASN A 364 -28.16 -2.66 24.83
N ASN A 365 -27.50 -3.46 25.65
CA ASN A 365 -26.39 -4.29 25.20
C ASN A 365 -26.78 -5.74 25.45
N PHE A 366 -27.28 -6.43 24.42
CA PHE A 366 -27.72 -7.80 24.55
C PHE A 366 -26.56 -8.72 24.98
N LYS A 367 -25.35 -8.42 24.50
CA LYS A 367 -24.13 -9.13 24.90
C LYS A 367 -22.89 -8.22 24.84
N ASN A 368 -22.37 -7.83 26.01
CA ASN A 368 -21.09 -7.14 26.10
C ASN A 368 -19.94 -8.14 25.86
N ARG A 369 -19.54 -8.29 24.60
CA ARG A 369 -18.45 -9.20 24.17
C ARG A 369 -17.07 -8.58 24.37
N ASP A 370 -16.99 -7.27 24.59
CA ASP A 370 -15.72 -6.59 24.84
C ASP A 370 -15.30 -6.64 26.32
N HIS A 371 -16.21 -6.99 27.24
CA HIS A 371 -15.97 -7.06 28.68
C HIS A 371 -15.44 -5.75 29.30
N THR A 372 -15.77 -4.61 28.69
CA THR A 372 -15.34 -3.27 29.09
C THR A 372 -16.48 -2.26 28.87
N ASP A 373 -16.25 -1.01 29.28
CA ASP A 373 -17.10 0.11 28.94
C ASP A 373 -17.10 0.31 27.42
N VAL A 374 -18.28 0.38 26.81
CA VAL A 374 -18.43 0.50 25.35
C VAL A 374 -18.92 1.91 25.02
N PRO A 375 -18.04 2.81 24.53
CA PRO A 375 -18.46 4.12 24.05
C PRO A 375 -19.25 3.99 22.75
N PHE A 376 -20.32 4.77 22.64
CA PHE A 376 -21.19 4.81 21.47
C PHE A 376 -21.67 6.24 21.20
N GLN A 377 -22.22 6.44 20.01
CA GLN A 377 -22.87 7.69 19.62
C GLN A 377 -24.21 7.39 18.95
N VAL A 378 -25.22 8.21 19.24
CA VAL A 378 -26.51 8.20 18.55
C VAL A 378 -26.65 9.49 17.76
N VAL A 379 -26.77 9.36 16.45
CA VAL A 379 -26.93 10.46 15.51
C VAL A 379 -28.39 10.55 15.10
N VAL A 380 -29.04 11.66 15.43
CA VAL A 380 -30.40 11.99 15.01
C VAL A 380 -30.30 12.88 13.76
N LYS A 381 -31.00 12.50 12.71
CA LYS A 381 -31.11 13.26 11.46
C LYS A 381 -32.58 13.57 11.18
N LYS A 382 -32.87 14.83 10.87
CA LYS A 382 -34.13 15.32 10.31
C LYS A 382 -33.83 16.35 9.22
N PRO A 383 -34.79 16.75 8.38
CA PRO A 383 -34.58 17.85 7.44
C PRO A 383 -34.09 19.12 8.15
N GLY A 384 -32.90 19.60 7.76
CA GLY A 384 -32.28 20.82 8.33
C GLY A 384 -31.82 20.71 9.79
N PHE A 385 -31.82 19.52 10.39
CA PHE A 385 -31.44 19.32 11.79
C PHE A 385 -30.65 18.03 11.98
N HIS A 386 -29.50 18.15 12.63
CA HIS A 386 -28.66 17.04 13.04
C HIS A 386 -28.28 17.20 14.50
N GLU A 387 -28.26 16.10 15.24
CA GLU A 387 -27.85 16.10 16.64
C GLU A 387 -27.10 14.81 16.95
N VAL A 388 -26.01 14.92 17.72
CA VAL A 388 -25.18 13.79 18.13
C VAL A 388 -25.21 13.65 19.64
N HIS A 389 -25.68 12.51 20.12
CA HIS A 389 -25.73 12.14 21.53
C HIS A 389 -24.61 11.14 21.82
N ASN A 390 -23.66 11.52 22.67
CA ASN A 390 -22.59 10.64 23.10
C ASN A 390 -23.03 9.83 24.32
N GLY A 391 -22.64 8.57 24.40
CA GLY A 391 -22.88 7.75 25.59
C GLY A 391 -21.86 6.63 25.77
N VAL A 392 -21.91 6.01 26.93
CA VAL A 392 -21.05 4.87 27.29
C VAL A 392 -21.90 3.81 27.95
N TRP A 393 -21.82 2.59 27.44
CA TRP A 393 -22.40 1.42 28.09
C TRP A 393 -21.42 0.88 29.14
N PRO A 394 -21.72 0.96 30.44
CA PRO A 394 -20.81 0.50 31.49
C PRO A 394 -20.60 -1.02 31.47
N ALA A 395 -19.37 -1.46 31.73
CA ALA A 395 -18.97 -2.87 31.76
C ALA A 395 -19.79 -3.71 32.74
N LYS A 396 -20.22 -3.09 33.84
CA LYS A 396 -20.96 -3.74 34.94
C LYS A 396 -22.48 -3.71 34.76
N GLN A 397 -22.98 -3.03 33.73
CA GLN A 397 -24.41 -2.91 33.49
C GLN A 397 -24.96 -4.25 32.96
N LYS A 398 -26.08 -4.71 33.53
CA LYS A 398 -26.64 -6.02 33.20
C LYS A 398 -27.35 -5.99 31.84
N ALA A 399 -27.25 -7.09 31.10
CA ALA A 399 -28.04 -7.29 29.88
C ALA A 399 -29.54 -7.19 30.20
N GLY A 400 -30.30 -6.43 29.39
CA GLY A 400 -31.73 -6.19 29.59
C GLY A 400 -32.06 -4.93 30.40
N GLU A 401 -31.07 -4.24 30.95
CA GLU A 401 -31.26 -2.86 31.39
C GLU A 401 -31.25 -1.93 30.17
N PHE A 402 -31.86 -0.74 30.30
CA PHE A 402 -31.93 0.21 29.20
C PHE A 402 -31.30 1.53 29.61
N LEU A 403 -30.51 2.11 28.71
CA LEU A 403 -30.03 3.47 28.84
C LEU A 403 -30.83 4.37 27.90
N THR A 404 -31.60 5.29 28.46
CA THR A 404 -32.34 6.28 27.65
C THR A 404 -31.35 7.34 27.18
N VAL A 405 -31.29 7.57 25.87
CA VAL A 405 -30.29 8.46 25.26
C VAL A 405 -30.92 9.79 24.88
N CYS A 406 -31.97 9.76 24.07
CA CYS A 406 -32.60 10.95 23.53
C CYS A 406 -34.09 10.73 23.26
N THR A 407 -34.82 11.84 23.15
CA THR A 407 -36.22 11.86 22.72
C THR A 407 -36.33 12.67 21.44
N VAL A 408 -36.91 12.08 20.41
CA VAL A 408 -37.03 12.65 19.07
C VAL A 408 -38.51 12.86 18.76
N THR A 409 -38.92 14.12 18.61
CA THR A 409 -40.26 14.45 18.11
C THR A 409 -40.24 14.66 16.60
N VAL A 410 -41.03 13.90 15.86
CA VAL A 410 -41.24 14.05 14.42
C VAL A 410 -42.60 14.67 14.19
N THR A 411 -42.63 15.79 13.49
CA THR A 411 -43.83 16.52 13.07
C THR A 411 -44.19 16.17 11.63
N SER A 412 -45.36 16.59 11.16
CA SER A 412 -45.75 16.38 9.76
C SER A 412 -44.77 17.06 8.79
N GLU A 413 -44.23 18.22 9.17
CA GLU A 413 -43.29 18.98 8.34
C GLU A 413 -41.93 18.28 8.18
N ASP A 414 -41.50 17.51 9.18
CA ASP A 414 -40.25 16.74 9.13
C ASP A 414 -40.32 15.55 8.15
N LEU A 415 -41.53 15.18 7.72
CA LEU A 415 -41.80 14.08 6.79
C LEU A 415 -42.08 14.56 5.36
N GLU A 416 -42.17 15.88 5.15
CA GLU A 416 -42.30 16.46 3.84
C GLU A 416 -40.91 16.62 3.22
N GLU A 417 -40.73 16.13 1.99
CA GLU A 417 -39.56 16.47 1.17
C GLU A 417 -39.63 17.95 0.81
N LYS A 418 -39.17 18.81 1.71
CA LYS A 418 -38.88 20.20 1.36
C LYS A 418 -37.59 20.17 0.52
N PRO A 419 -37.55 20.77 -0.68
CA PRO A 419 -36.30 20.97 -1.39
C PRO A 419 -35.35 21.69 -0.44
N LEU A 420 -34.14 21.14 -0.25
CA LEU A 420 -33.09 21.77 0.55
C LEU A 420 -32.86 23.19 0.01
N GLU A 421 -33.43 24.20 0.67
CA GLU A 421 -33.04 25.57 0.47
C GLU A 421 -31.65 25.73 1.09
N LEU A 422 -30.63 25.39 0.30
CA LEU A 422 -29.25 25.78 0.56
C LEU A 422 -29.25 27.27 0.91
N SER A 423 -28.50 27.68 1.94
CA SER A 423 -28.36 29.11 2.23
C SER A 423 -27.85 29.86 1.00
N ASP A 424 -28.15 31.14 0.83
CA ASP A 424 -27.66 31.93 -0.32
C ASP A 424 -26.14 31.82 -0.51
N ALA A 425 -25.40 31.67 0.59
CA ALA A 425 -23.96 31.46 0.59
C ALA A 425 -23.56 30.07 0.05
N GLU A 426 -24.26 29.02 0.46
CA GLU A 426 -24.04 27.66 -0.03
C GLU A 426 -24.52 27.47 -1.47
N GLN A 427 -25.63 28.09 -1.87
CA GLN A 427 -26.07 28.15 -3.26
C GLN A 427 -25.04 28.85 -4.13
N LYS A 428 -24.50 29.99 -3.69
CA LYS A 428 -23.41 30.67 -4.41
C LYS A 428 -22.15 29.83 -4.48
N LYS A 429 -21.78 29.14 -3.40
CA LYS A 429 -20.61 28.26 -3.35
C LYS A 429 -20.79 27.05 -4.27
N LEU A 430 -21.96 26.42 -4.26
CA LEU A 430 -22.29 25.30 -5.13
C LEU A 430 -22.34 25.77 -6.58
N ALA A 431 -23.04 26.86 -6.89
CA ALA A 431 -23.09 27.46 -8.23
C ALA A 431 -21.70 27.85 -8.74
N SER A 432 -20.82 28.37 -7.87
CA SER A 432 -19.42 28.66 -8.22
C SER A 432 -18.65 27.38 -8.56
N LYS A 433 -18.81 26.31 -7.77
CA LYS A 433 -18.19 25.00 -8.05
C LYS A 433 -18.77 24.35 -9.30
N GLU A 434 -20.07 24.49 -9.56
CA GLU A 434 -20.74 24.00 -10.77
C GLU A 434 -20.24 24.76 -12.00
N ALA A 435 -20.13 26.09 -11.91
CA ALA A 435 -19.61 26.94 -12.99
C ALA A 435 -18.13 26.66 -13.26
N GLU A 436 -17.33 26.45 -12.22
CA GLU A 436 -15.95 26.02 -12.35
C GLU A 436 -15.86 24.63 -13.00
N TRP A 437 -16.70 23.68 -12.57
CA TRP A 437 -16.78 22.35 -13.18
C TRP A 437 -17.10 22.45 -14.67
N GLU A 438 -18.14 23.21 -15.02
CA GLU A 438 -18.57 23.38 -16.40
C GLU A 438 -17.51 24.09 -17.26
N ARG A 439 -16.73 24.99 -16.67
CA ARG A 439 -15.62 25.68 -17.34
C ARG A 439 -14.43 24.76 -17.60
N LEU A 440 -14.04 23.96 -16.59
CA LEU A 440 -12.82 23.15 -16.63
C LEU A 440 -13.03 21.77 -17.25
N PHE A 441 -14.08 21.09 -16.81
CA PHE A 441 -14.39 19.71 -17.17
C PHE A 441 -15.42 19.67 -18.31
N GLY A 442 -16.50 20.46 -18.19
CA GLY A 442 -17.68 20.34 -19.04
C GLY A 442 -18.38 19.00 -18.80
N GLU A 443 -18.75 18.31 -19.88
CA GLU A 443 -19.19 16.91 -19.87
C GLU A 443 -18.01 15.99 -20.23
N PRO A 444 -17.35 15.36 -19.24
CA PRO A 444 -16.18 14.53 -19.50
C PRO A 444 -16.55 13.32 -20.34
N LYS A 445 -15.79 13.05 -21.39
CA LYS A 445 -15.94 11.84 -22.22
C LYS A 445 -14.77 10.92 -22.00
N SER A 446 -15.03 9.62 -22.10
CA SER A 446 -13.99 8.59 -22.07
C SER A 446 -14.05 7.78 -23.35
N VAL A 447 -12.93 7.71 -24.04
CA VAL A 447 -12.76 6.91 -25.27
C VAL A 447 -11.62 5.92 -25.02
N VAL A 448 -11.72 4.68 -25.48
CA VAL A 448 -10.58 3.77 -25.46
C VAL A 448 -9.49 4.35 -26.37
N ALA A 449 -8.28 4.50 -25.85
CA ALA A 449 -7.16 5.03 -26.62
C ALA A 449 -6.83 4.10 -27.80
N CYS A 450 -6.35 4.65 -28.91
CA CYS A 450 -5.93 3.88 -30.08
C CYS A 450 -4.44 4.07 -30.40
N GLU A 451 -3.94 3.35 -31.40
CA GLU A 451 -2.54 3.45 -31.85
C GLU A 451 -2.12 4.85 -32.34
N GLU A 452 -3.09 5.71 -32.67
CA GLU A 452 -2.85 7.10 -33.05
C GLU A 452 -2.60 8.00 -31.81
N ASP A 453 -3.07 7.57 -30.62
CA ASP A 453 -2.96 8.33 -29.37
C ASP A 453 -1.61 8.14 -28.67
N LEU A 454 -0.96 6.98 -28.84
CA LEU A 454 0.24 6.58 -28.11
C LEU A 454 1.25 5.92 -29.05
N GLU A 455 2.54 6.22 -28.84
CA GLU A 455 3.62 5.59 -29.60
C GLU A 455 3.69 4.08 -29.28
N LEU A 456 3.21 3.26 -30.22
CA LEU A 456 3.26 1.82 -30.11
C LEU A 456 4.57 1.26 -30.69
N SER A 457 5.29 0.50 -29.87
CA SER A 457 6.30 -0.44 -30.36
C SER A 457 5.61 -1.61 -31.05
N LEU A 458 5.32 -1.44 -32.33
CA LEU A 458 4.62 -2.44 -33.14
C LEU A 458 5.45 -3.72 -33.28
N VAL A 459 4.78 -4.86 -33.09
CA VAL A 459 5.37 -6.17 -33.40
C VAL A 459 5.01 -6.48 -34.86
N LYS A 460 6.01 -6.64 -35.74
CA LYS A 460 5.75 -6.96 -37.14
C LYS A 460 5.02 -8.31 -37.25
N CYS A 461 3.74 -8.26 -37.60
CA CYS A 461 2.99 -9.45 -38.00
C CYS A 461 3.60 -9.98 -39.31
N ALA A 462 4.20 -11.18 -39.28
CA ALA A 462 4.53 -11.88 -40.52
C ALA A 462 3.26 -11.93 -41.41
N ALA A 463 3.39 -11.46 -42.65
CA ALA A 463 2.31 -11.46 -43.62
C ALA A 463 1.64 -12.84 -43.63
N ALA A 464 0.31 -12.86 -43.56
CA ALA A 464 -0.45 -14.09 -43.65
C ALA A 464 -0.01 -14.83 -44.92
N GLN A 465 0.68 -15.96 -44.77
CA GLN A 465 0.80 -16.90 -45.87
C GLN A 465 -0.62 -17.39 -46.15
N SER A 466 -1.24 -16.81 -47.16
CA SER A 466 -2.48 -17.27 -47.75
C SER A 466 -2.36 -18.76 -48.06
N GLY A 467 -3.24 -19.55 -47.44
CA GLY A 467 -3.68 -20.88 -47.85
C GLY A 467 -2.65 -21.83 -48.45
N PHE A 468 -2.26 -22.84 -47.69
CA PHE A 468 -2.27 -24.24 -48.12
C PHE A 468 -1.95 -25.10 -46.89
N PHE A 469 -2.95 -25.78 -46.32
CA PHE A 469 -2.65 -26.94 -45.47
C PHE A 469 -2.10 -28.02 -46.41
N PRO A 470 -0.82 -28.44 -46.30
CA PRO A 470 -0.40 -29.63 -47.01
C PRO A 470 -1.11 -30.82 -46.36
N PRO A 471 -1.57 -31.81 -47.16
CA PRO A 471 -2.22 -33.00 -46.61
C PRO A 471 -1.28 -33.71 -45.62
N PRO A 472 -1.82 -34.48 -44.66
CA PRO A 472 -1.01 -35.16 -43.65
C PRO A 472 0.03 -36.05 -44.33
N ARG A 473 1.31 -35.76 -44.07
CA ARG A 473 2.44 -36.52 -44.64
C ARG A 473 2.44 -37.93 -44.08
N GLY A 474 2.50 -38.92 -44.97
CA GLY A 474 2.65 -40.32 -44.59
C GLY A 474 3.99 -40.57 -43.88
N ALA A 475 4.05 -41.56 -43.00
CA ALA A 475 5.22 -41.89 -42.19
C ALA A 475 6.53 -42.06 -43.00
N GLN A 476 6.41 -42.42 -44.29
CA GLN A 476 7.52 -42.62 -45.22
C GLN A 476 8.17 -41.32 -45.71
N GLU A 477 7.42 -40.21 -45.77
CA GLU A 477 7.96 -38.88 -46.10
C GLU A 477 8.68 -38.25 -44.90
N VAL A 478 8.19 -38.50 -43.69
CA VAL A 478 8.83 -38.06 -42.44
C VAL A 478 10.20 -38.74 -42.29
N PHE A 479 10.27 -40.04 -42.59
CA PHE A 479 11.52 -40.80 -42.57
C PHE A 479 12.50 -40.37 -43.67
N SER A 480 12.02 -40.09 -44.88
CA SER A 480 12.84 -39.56 -45.97
C SER A 480 13.36 -38.14 -45.71
N GLY A 481 12.61 -37.34 -44.93
CA GLY A 481 13.02 -36.00 -44.49
C GLY A 481 14.12 -36.02 -43.42
N MET A 482 14.20 -37.07 -42.59
CA MET A 482 15.30 -37.25 -41.64
C MET A 482 16.63 -37.62 -42.33
N LEU A 483 16.58 -38.24 -43.51
CA LEU A 483 17.74 -38.69 -44.27
C LEU A 483 18.32 -37.62 -45.22
N LYS A 484 17.53 -36.59 -45.58
CA LYS A 484 18.03 -35.44 -46.35
C LYS A 484 18.56 -34.39 -45.37
N GLY A 485 19.89 -34.24 -45.35
CA GLY A 485 20.65 -33.46 -44.38
C GLY A 485 20.03 -32.12 -43.97
N LYS A 486 20.18 -31.79 -42.69
CA LYS A 486 19.70 -30.57 -42.04
C LYS A 486 19.93 -29.34 -42.95
N ALA A 487 18.83 -28.71 -43.37
CA ALA A 487 18.88 -27.33 -43.83
C ALA A 487 19.63 -26.49 -42.78
N ALA A 488 20.51 -25.60 -43.25
CA ALA A 488 21.38 -24.79 -42.41
C ALA A 488 20.58 -24.19 -41.25
N ALA A 489 20.85 -24.66 -40.03
CA ALA A 489 20.19 -24.18 -38.85
C ALA A 489 20.43 -22.68 -38.74
N SER A 490 19.36 -21.89 -38.64
CA SER A 490 19.48 -20.49 -38.24
C SER A 490 20.38 -20.42 -37.02
N LYS A 491 21.42 -19.56 -37.09
CA LYS A 491 22.45 -19.44 -36.04
C LYS A 491 21.77 -19.43 -34.67
N LYS A 492 22.13 -20.39 -33.81
CA LYS A 492 21.63 -20.41 -32.42
C LYS A 492 21.88 -19.03 -31.82
N PRO A 493 20.88 -18.40 -31.18
CA PRO A 493 21.06 -17.09 -30.56
C PRO A 493 22.24 -17.17 -29.60
N THR A 494 23.14 -16.18 -29.67
CA THR A 494 24.29 -16.06 -28.78
C THR A 494 23.82 -15.97 -27.33
N LEU A 495 24.68 -16.32 -26.37
CA LEU A 495 24.35 -16.24 -24.94
C LEU A 495 23.89 -14.83 -24.54
N ALA A 496 24.55 -13.79 -25.08
CA ALA A 496 24.14 -12.39 -24.90
C ALA A 496 22.72 -12.10 -25.42
N LYS A 497 22.34 -12.68 -26.57
CA LYS A 497 20.99 -12.55 -27.15
C LYS A 497 19.94 -13.33 -26.34
N ARG A 498 20.32 -14.37 -25.59
CA ARG A 498 19.45 -15.05 -24.62
C ARG A 498 19.28 -14.25 -23.33
N CYS A 499 20.35 -13.69 -22.77
CA CYS A 499 20.29 -12.87 -21.55
C CYS A 499 19.46 -11.58 -21.75
N GLN A 500 19.45 -11.01 -22.97
CA GLN A 500 18.60 -9.86 -23.29
C GLN A 500 17.10 -10.19 -23.23
N LEU A 501 16.70 -11.43 -23.56
CA LEU A 501 15.30 -11.86 -23.54
C LEU A 501 14.78 -12.18 -22.13
N GLU A 502 15.65 -12.19 -21.12
CA GLU A 502 15.25 -12.52 -19.74
C GLU A 502 14.58 -11.37 -19.00
N THR A 503 14.71 -10.13 -19.48
CA THR A 503 14.12 -8.93 -18.84
C THR A 503 13.08 -8.30 -19.75
N LEU A 504 12.03 -7.71 -19.17
CA LEU A 504 10.97 -7.09 -19.96
C LEU A 504 11.49 -5.99 -20.92
N PRO A 505 12.35 -5.04 -20.49
CA PRO A 505 12.88 -4.02 -21.42
C PRO A 505 13.76 -4.63 -22.53
N GLY A 506 14.57 -5.64 -22.20
CA GLY A 506 15.40 -6.33 -23.19
C GLY A 506 14.58 -7.15 -24.18
N PHE A 507 13.48 -7.75 -23.73
CA PHE A 507 12.49 -8.41 -24.58
C PHE A 507 11.81 -7.41 -25.51
N MET A 508 11.32 -6.27 -25.00
CA MET A 508 10.69 -5.22 -25.84
C MET A 508 11.65 -4.74 -26.92
N LYS A 509 12.88 -4.38 -26.55
CA LYS A 509 13.92 -3.98 -27.51
C LYS A 509 14.13 -5.04 -28.60
N TYR A 510 14.20 -6.31 -28.21
CA TYR A 510 14.40 -7.40 -29.16
C TYR A 510 13.26 -7.50 -30.18
N VAL A 511 12.00 -7.49 -29.73
CA VAL A 511 10.85 -7.69 -30.61
C VAL A 511 10.57 -6.49 -31.50
N THR A 512 10.96 -5.29 -31.08
CA THR A 512 10.91 -4.09 -31.92
C THR A 512 12.04 -4.06 -32.96
N ASP A 513 13.26 -4.47 -32.59
CA ASP A 513 14.44 -4.42 -33.48
C ASP A 513 14.48 -5.58 -34.50
N ASN A 514 13.71 -6.66 -34.29
CA ASN A 514 13.77 -7.88 -35.11
C ASN A 514 12.38 -8.23 -35.65
N ASP A 515 12.32 -8.80 -36.86
CA ASP A 515 11.08 -9.26 -37.48
C ASP A 515 10.56 -10.54 -36.79
N CYS A 516 9.74 -10.38 -35.76
CA CYS A 516 9.29 -11.46 -34.88
C CYS A 516 7.77 -11.48 -34.75
N THR A 517 7.20 -12.68 -34.63
CA THR A 517 5.80 -12.85 -34.20
C THR A 517 5.75 -13.10 -32.70
N VAL A 518 4.83 -12.40 -32.02
CA VAL A 518 4.59 -12.56 -30.58
C VAL A 518 3.14 -12.94 -30.36
N GLU A 519 2.94 -14.02 -29.61
CA GLU A 519 1.64 -14.49 -29.18
C GLU A 519 1.66 -14.73 -27.67
N VAL A 520 0.47 -14.79 -27.06
CA VAL A 520 0.31 -15.09 -25.64
C VAL A 520 -0.82 -16.08 -25.41
N ASN A 521 -0.71 -16.86 -24.34
CA ASN A 521 -1.86 -17.54 -23.78
C ASN A 521 -2.64 -16.53 -22.93
N THR A 522 -3.84 -16.15 -23.37
CA THR A 522 -4.62 -15.07 -22.74
C THR A 522 -5.01 -15.37 -21.30
N ARG A 523 -5.04 -16.66 -20.90
CA ARG A 523 -5.25 -17.08 -19.50
C ARG A 523 -4.08 -16.78 -18.56
N ASN A 524 -2.93 -16.37 -19.09
CA ASN A 524 -1.78 -15.96 -18.26
C ASN A 524 -1.76 -14.45 -18.00
N PHE A 525 -2.68 -13.68 -18.60
CA PHE A 525 -2.70 -12.23 -18.56
C PHE A 525 -4.02 -11.70 -18.01
N VAL A 526 -3.94 -10.49 -17.44
CA VAL A 526 -5.05 -9.81 -16.80
C VAL A 526 -5.70 -8.86 -17.81
N PRO A 527 -7.03 -8.91 -18.01
CA PRO A 527 -7.71 -7.98 -18.90
C PRO A 527 -7.57 -6.54 -18.42
N ALA A 528 -7.26 -5.66 -19.35
CA ALA A 528 -7.12 -4.24 -19.15
C ALA A 528 -7.33 -3.48 -20.45
N TYR A 529 -7.62 -2.18 -20.34
CA TYR A 529 -7.68 -1.26 -21.47
C TYR A 529 -7.25 0.13 -21.06
N VAL A 530 -6.85 0.94 -22.03
CA VAL A 530 -6.38 2.31 -21.83
C VAL A 530 -7.46 3.27 -22.29
N THR A 531 -7.77 4.28 -21.50
CA THR A 531 -8.74 5.32 -21.87
C THR A 531 -8.03 6.65 -22.13
N ARG A 532 -8.54 7.43 -23.08
CA ARG A 532 -8.28 8.85 -23.27
C ARG A 532 -9.48 9.61 -22.74
N ILE A 533 -9.25 10.50 -21.78
CA ILE A 533 -10.32 11.31 -21.18
C ILE A 533 -10.33 12.69 -21.84
N GLU A 534 -11.48 13.09 -22.35
CA GLU A 534 -11.70 14.40 -22.96
C GLU A 534 -12.43 15.30 -21.97
N THR A 535 -11.88 16.49 -21.75
CA THR A 535 -12.42 17.56 -20.90
C THR A 535 -12.22 18.89 -21.64
N LYS A 536 -12.91 19.96 -21.23
CA LYS A 536 -12.75 21.27 -21.87
C LYS A 536 -11.35 21.86 -21.73
N THR A 537 -10.67 21.55 -20.62
CA THR A 537 -9.30 22.00 -20.34
C THR A 537 -8.47 20.84 -19.84
N GLU A 538 -7.15 20.93 -19.94
CA GLU A 538 -6.26 19.87 -19.44
C GLU A 538 -6.19 19.91 -17.91
N VAL A 539 -6.96 19.03 -17.27
CA VAL A 539 -7.13 18.93 -15.81
C VAL A 539 -6.36 17.77 -15.18
N MET A 540 -5.67 16.96 -15.99
CA MET A 540 -4.98 15.75 -15.54
C MET A 540 -3.48 15.95 -15.37
N LEU A 541 -2.92 15.40 -14.30
CA LEU A 541 -1.51 15.51 -13.94
C LEU A 541 -0.67 14.49 -14.72
N GLY A 542 -0.06 14.92 -15.83
CA GLY A 542 1.01 14.21 -16.55
C GLY A 542 0.65 12.87 -17.20
N LYS A 543 -0.43 12.21 -16.79
CA LYS A 543 -0.88 10.89 -17.26
C LYS A 543 -2.19 11.02 -18.03
N LYS A 544 -2.13 11.48 -19.28
CA LYS A 544 -3.32 11.66 -20.15
C LYS A 544 -4.09 10.35 -20.44
N TYR A 545 -3.46 9.20 -20.18
CA TYR A 545 -3.95 7.88 -20.57
C TYR A 545 -4.04 6.94 -19.36
N PRO A 546 -5.17 6.92 -18.62
CA PRO A 546 -5.36 5.98 -17.53
C PRO A 546 -5.45 4.54 -18.02
N ILE A 547 -4.79 3.64 -17.30
CA ILE A 547 -4.93 2.19 -17.50
C ILE A 547 -6.03 1.67 -16.56
N ASN A 548 -6.99 0.95 -17.12
CA ASN A 548 -8.09 0.30 -16.43
C ASN A 548 -7.85 -1.21 -16.43
N ALA A 549 -7.42 -1.76 -15.30
CA ALA A 549 -7.09 -3.18 -15.15
C ALA A 549 -8.02 -3.87 -14.14
N TYR A 550 -8.45 -5.08 -14.45
CA TYR A 550 -9.33 -5.84 -13.56
C TYR A 550 -8.55 -6.68 -12.56
N HIS A 551 -8.98 -6.67 -11.29
CA HIS A 551 -8.41 -7.54 -10.25
C HIS A 551 -9.34 -8.68 -9.87
N ARG A 552 -10.65 -8.44 -9.96
CA ARG A 552 -11.74 -9.37 -9.59
C ARG A 552 -12.88 -9.29 -10.61
N LYS A 553 -13.63 -10.38 -10.77
CA LYS A 553 -14.77 -10.45 -11.68
C LYS A 553 -15.96 -9.77 -11.02
N ASN A 554 -16.82 -9.10 -11.80
CA ASN A 554 -17.96 -8.30 -11.33
C ASN A 554 -17.60 -7.01 -10.56
N GLU A 555 -16.32 -6.63 -10.52
CA GLU A 555 -15.88 -5.36 -9.94
C GLU A 555 -15.40 -4.41 -11.05
N PRO A 556 -15.61 -3.08 -10.92
CA PRO A 556 -15.05 -2.10 -11.85
C PRO A 556 -13.53 -2.21 -11.95
N PRO A 557 -12.94 -1.90 -13.12
CA PRO A 557 -11.49 -1.89 -13.26
C PRO A 557 -10.87 -0.81 -12.38
N GLN A 558 -9.63 -1.03 -11.98
CA GLN A 558 -8.87 -0.08 -11.16
C GLN A 558 -7.53 0.21 -11.84
N GLN A 559 -6.75 1.12 -11.25
CA GLN A 559 -5.36 1.27 -11.68
C GLN A 559 -4.58 -0.04 -11.49
N PRO A 560 -3.61 -0.32 -12.36
CA PRO A 560 -2.72 -1.47 -12.18
C PRO A 560 -1.99 -1.39 -10.84
N ARG A 561 -1.95 -2.50 -10.12
CA ARG A 561 -1.38 -2.61 -8.77
C ARG A 561 -0.44 -3.81 -8.71
N SER A 562 0.65 -3.68 -7.98
CA SER A 562 1.64 -4.75 -7.77
C SER A 562 1.48 -5.47 -6.43
N ASP A 563 0.69 -4.91 -5.51
CA ASP A 563 0.50 -5.41 -4.15
C ASP A 563 -0.63 -6.46 -4.02
N GLU A 564 -1.49 -6.58 -5.03
CA GLU A 564 -2.56 -7.59 -5.08
C GLU A 564 -2.44 -8.42 -6.37
N GLN A 565 -2.50 -9.75 -6.24
CA GLN A 565 -2.49 -10.63 -7.39
C GLN A 565 -3.90 -10.73 -7.99
N SER A 566 -4.06 -10.29 -9.23
CA SER A 566 -5.34 -10.38 -9.94
C SER A 566 -5.81 -11.82 -10.11
N THR A 567 -7.09 -12.06 -9.84
CA THR A 567 -7.75 -13.37 -9.94
C THR A 567 -8.44 -13.59 -11.28
N VAL A 568 -8.58 -12.54 -12.10
CA VAL A 568 -9.31 -12.58 -13.37
C VAL A 568 -8.41 -12.79 -14.56
N ARG A 569 -8.94 -13.41 -15.60
CA ARG A 569 -8.27 -13.69 -16.87
C ARG A 569 -9.21 -13.37 -18.03
N PHE A 570 -8.62 -13.20 -19.21
CA PHE A 570 -9.40 -13.09 -20.44
C PHE A 570 -10.31 -14.29 -20.62
N ASP A 571 -11.56 -14.00 -21.00
CA ASP A 571 -12.54 -14.96 -21.47
C ASP A 571 -13.07 -14.54 -22.86
N GLU A 572 -13.99 -15.32 -23.41
CA GLU A 572 -14.51 -15.12 -24.77
C GLU A 572 -15.22 -13.76 -24.96
N SER A 573 -15.66 -13.12 -23.86
CA SER A 573 -16.35 -11.82 -23.93
C SER A 573 -15.46 -10.68 -24.42
N TRP A 574 -14.13 -10.87 -24.40
CA TRP A 574 -13.15 -9.89 -24.86
C TRP A 574 -12.78 -10.03 -26.35
N GLY A 575 -13.39 -10.99 -27.06
CA GLY A 575 -13.15 -11.21 -28.48
C GLY A 575 -11.80 -11.84 -28.82
N VAL A 576 -11.00 -12.20 -27.81
CA VAL A 576 -9.67 -12.78 -28.01
C VAL A 576 -9.67 -14.30 -27.85
N PRO A 577 -9.00 -15.04 -28.75
CA PRO A 577 -8.84 -16.49 -28.60
C PRO A 577 -7.92 -16.83 -27.40
N SER A 578 -7.93 -18.09 -26.98
CA SER A 578 -7.04 -18.59 -25.92
C SER A 578 -5.56 -18.36 -26.20
N ARG A 579 -5.19 -18.33 -27.50
CA ARG A 579 -3.87 -17.97 -28.00
C ARG A 579 -4.00 -16.74 -28.90
N ALA A 580 -3.76 -15.56 -28.34
CA ALA A 580 -3.93 -14.29 -29.03
C ALA A 580 -2.60 -13.75 -29.58
N LYS A 581 -2.67 -13.06 -30.71
CA LYS A 581 -1.53 -12.33 -31.29
C LYS A 581 -1.38 -10.99 -30.58
N VAL A 582 -0.13 -10.59 -30.35
CA VAL A 582 0.19 -9.27 -29.81
C VAL A 582 0.34 -8.29 -30.97
N HIS A 583 -0.38 -7.16 -30.93
CA HIS A 583 -0.27 -6.08 -31.92
C HIS A 583 0.97 -5.22 -31.67
N GLY A 584 1.20 -4.87 -30.40
CA GLY A 584 2.33 -4.04 -30.00
C GLY A 584 2.38 -3.83 -28.49
N PHE A 585 3.33 -3.00 -28.08
CA PHE A 585 3.51 -2.59 -26.69
C PHE A 585 3.55 -1.06 -26.57
N ALA A 586 2.92 -0.51 -25.53
CA ALA A 586 2.97 0.90 -25.17
C ALA A 586 3.64 1.06 -23.79
N GLU A 587 4.41 2.12 -23.58
CA GLU A 587 4.86 2.51 -22.24
C GLU A 587 4.00 3.67 -21.73
N ILE A 588 3.27 3.46 -20.63
CA ILE A 588 2.31 4.42 -20.08
C ILE A 588 2.65 4.66 -18.61
N GLY A 589 3.21 5.82 -18.30
CA GLY A 589 3.53 6.21 -16.92
C GLY A 589 4.42 5.19 -16.19
N ASN A 590 5.45 4.70 -16.87
CA ASN A 590 6.40 3.64 -16.46
C ASN A 590 5.80 2.22 -16.36
N VAL A 591 4.62 1.99 -16.91
CA VAL A 591 4.02 0.65 -17.01
C VAL A 591 3.97 0.24 -18.48
N TRP A 592 4.56 -0.92 -18.79
CA TRP A 592 4.40 -1.53 -20.10
C TRP A 592 3.00 -2.11 -20.25
N PHE A 593 2.32 -1.75 -21.32
CA PHE A 593 1.01 -2.24 -21.69
C PHE A 593 1.10 -3.03 -22.99
N MET A 594 0.67 -4.29 -22.97
CA MET A 594 0.59 -5.15 -24.14
C MET A 594 -0.76 -4.98 -24.81
N VAL A 595 -0.78 -4.70 -26.12
CA VAL A 595 -2.00 -4.59 -26.92
C VAL A 595 -2.25 -5.91 -27.65
N LEU A 596 -3.43 -6.47 -27.47
CA LEU A 596 -3.86 -7.70 -28.14
C LEU A 596 -4.56 -7.37 -29.45
N LYS A 597 -4.24 -8.14 -30.49
CA LYS A 597 -4.88 -8.01 -31.79
C LYS A 597 -6.34 -8.50 -31.71
N ASP A 598 -7.25 -7.77 -32.36
CA ASP A 598 -8.68 -8.09 -32.47
C ASP A 598 -9.46 -8.07 -31.13
N ALA A 599 -8.85 -7.57 -30.05
CA ALA A 599 -9.52 -7.42 -28.75
C ALA A 599 -10.54 -6.29 -28.77
N HIS A 600 -11.67 -6.49 -28.09
CA HIS A 600 -12.72 -5.48 -27.94
C HIS A 600 -13.19 -5.37 -26.48
N LEU A 601 -13.89 -4.27 -26.15
CA LEU A 601 -14.51 -4.14 -24.85
C LEU A 601 -15.62 -5.19 -24.70
N PRO A 602 -15.75 -5.84 -23.52
CA PRO A 602 -16.81 -6.80 -23.29
C PRO A 602 -18.17 -6.11 -23.17
N ASN A 603 -19.22 -6.78 -23.66
CA ASN A 603 -20.62 -6.38 -23.46
C ASN A 603 -21.33 -7.23 -22.38
N ASP A 604 -20.55 -7.94 -21.55
CA ASP A 604 -21.03 -8.82 -20.50
C ASP A 604 -21.08 -8.04 -19.17
N PRO A 605 -22.23 -8.01 -18.45
CA PRO A 605 -22.35 -7.36 -17.14
C PRO A 605 -21.34 -7.83 -16.08
N ALA A 606 -20.76 -9.03 -16.24
CA ALA A 606 -19.70 -9.52 -15.36
C ALA A 606 -18.37 -8.73 -15.49
N TRP A 607 -18.26 -7.89 -16.51
CA TRP A 607 -17.14 -7.01 -16.79
C TRP A 607 -17.61 -5.55 -16.81
N PRO A 608 -17.98 -4.96 -15.65
CA PRO A 608 -18.39 -3.56 -15.60
C PRO A 608 -17.26 -2.67 -16.13
N LEU A 609 -17.57 -1.75 -17.04
CA LEU A 609 -16.59 -0.83 -17.63
C LEU A 609 -16.42 0.41 -16.74
N GLY A 610 -15.24 1.02 -16.79
CA GLY A 610 -14.91 2.23 -16.07
C GLY A 610 -14.17 3.22 -16.96
N ALA A 611 -14.45 4.51 -16.78
CA ALA A 611 -13.93 5.60 -17.62
C ALA A 611 -12.48 6.04 -17.31
N GLY A 612 -11.79 5.38 -16.36
CA GLY A 612 -10.42 5.78 -15.97
C GLY A 612 -10.29 7.12 -15.22
N MET A 613 -11.41 7.70 -14.76
CA MET A 613 -11.44 8.95 -14.00
C MET A 613 -11.02 8.77 -12.54
N TYR A 614 -9.75 8.44 -12.34
CA TYR A 614 -9.18 8.24 -11.01
C TYR A 614 -8.81 9.58 -10.35
N PRO A 615 -9.16 9.80 -9.06
CA PRO A 615 -8.78 11.01 -8.32
C PRO A 615 -7.30 11.34 -8.35
N THR A 616 -6.45 10.32 -8.30
CA THR A 616 -4.98 10.47 -8.29
C THR A 616 -4.41 11.00 -9.60
N HIS A 617 -5.20 11.05 -10.66
CA HIS A 617 -4.78 11.61 -11.95
C HIS A 617 -5.19 13.06 -12.14
N LEU A 618 -5.93 13.67 -11.22
CA LEU A 618 -6.25 15.09 -11.29
C LEU A 618 -5.03 15.94 -10.90
N ALA A 619 -4.91 17.10 -11.55
CA ALA A 619 -3.96 18.13 -11.16
C ALA A 619 -4.32 18.70 -9.77
N PRO A 620 -3.33 19.01 -8.90
CA PRO A 620 -3.57 19.45 -7.52
C PRO A 620 -4.57 20.60 -7.40
N GLU A 621 -4.58 21.51 -8.37
CA GLU A 621 -5.40 22.73 -8.40
C GLU A 621 -6.91 22.44 -8.52
N VAL A 622 -7.28 21.21 -8.91
CA VAL A 622 -8.69 20.80 -9.09
C VAL A 622 -9.07 19.63 -8.17
N HIS A 623 -8.27 19.33 -7.13
CA HIS A 623 -8.54 18.22 -6.21
C HIS A 623 -9.83 18.39 -5.39
N HIS A 624 -10.33 19.60 -5.22
CA HIS A 624 -11.65 19.82 -4.60
C HIS A 624 -12.81 19.21 -5.40
N HIS A 625 -12.59 18.85 -6.67
CA HIS A 625 -13.54 18.12 -7.51
C HIS A 625 -13.35 16.59 -7.51
N ARG A 626 -12.39 16.06 -6.74
CA ARG A 626 -12.02 14.62 -6.74
C ARG A 626 -13.19 13.67 -6.56
N SER A 627 -14.15 14.00 -5.67
CA SER A 627 -15.29 13.14 -5.37
C SER A 627 -16.27 13.10 -6.55
N LYS A 628 -16.53 14.26 -7.18
CA LYS A 628 -17.36 14.34 -8.39
C LYS A 628 -16.65 13.60 -9.52
N TRP A 629 -15.36 13.87 -9.77
CA TRP A 629 -14.55 13.16 -10.76
C TRP A 629 -14.56 11.62 -10.61
N ALA A 630 -14.37 11.11 -9.39
CA ALA A 630 -14.41 9.68 -9.11
C ALA A 630 -15.75 9.03 -9.48
N SER A 631 -16.86 9.74 -9.27
CA SER A 631 -18.19 9.22 -9.61
C SER A 631 -18.36 8.99 -11.12
N PHE A 632 -17.72 9.81 -11.96
CA PHE A 632 -17.77 9.62 -13.41
C PHE A 632 -16.99 8.39 -13.88
N HIS A 633 -16.12 7.80 -13.04
CA HIS A 633 -15.46 6.54 -13.36
C HIS A 633 -16.47 5.42 -13.64
N SER A 634 -17.56 5.34 -12.87
CA SER A 634 -18.62 4.34 -13.07
C SER A 634 -19.82 4.87 -13.86
N LEU A 635 -20.06 6.18 -13.88
CA LEU A 635 -21.20 6.77 -14.59
C LEU A 635 -20.94 6.95 -16.10
N VAL A 636 -19.68 7.09 -16.52
CA VAL A 636 -19.31 7.22 -17.94
C VAL A 636 -18.84 5.88 -18.46
N MET A 637 -19.51 5.38 -19.50
CA MET A 637 -19.03 4.22 -20.24
C MET A 637 -17.99 4.67 -21.27
N PRO A 638 -16.81 4.01 -21.33
CA PRO A 638 -15.84 4.29 -22.38
C PRO A 638 -16.38 3.85 -23.75
N SER A 639 -16.29 4.72 -24.75
CA SER A 639 -16.61 4.39 -26.14
C SER A 639 -15.40 3.80 -26.87
N THR A 640 -15.63 2.97 -27.88
CA THR A 640 -14.56 2.51 -28.77
C THR A 640 -14.18 3.61 -29.78
N PRO A 641 -12.90 3.72 -30.16
CA PRO A 641 -12.45 4.68 -31.17
C PRO A 641 -13.02 4.32 -32.56
N GLU A 642 -13.26 5.33 -33.40
CA GLU A 642 -13.78 5.15 -34.76
C GLU A 642 -12.73 4.62 -35.75
N SER A 643 -11.45 4.87 -35.46
CA SER A 643 -10.29 4.44 -36.25
C SER A 643 -9.14 3.95 -35.35
N GLY A 644 -8.21 3.21 -35.95
CA GLY A 644 -7.04 2.66 -35.28
C GLY A 644 -7.32 1.41 -34.45
N VAL A 645 -6.25 0.73 -34.03
CA VAL A 645 -6.36 -0.43 -33.14
C VAL A 645 -6.58 0.04 -31.69
N PRO A 646 -7.67 -0.37 -31.01
CA PRO A 646 -7.93 0.02 -29.63
C PRO A 646 -6.89 -0.62 -28.69
N LEU A 647 -6.43 0.15 -27.69
CA LEU A 647 -5.47 -0.30 -26.69
C LEU A 647 -6.17 -1.16 -25.62
N ILE A 648 -6.46 -2.39 -26.00
CA ILE A 648 -7.06 -3.42 -25.17
C ILE A 648 -6.08 -4.58 -25.05
N GLY A 649 -5.83 -5.04 -23.82
CA GLY A 649 -4.81 -6.05 -23.56
C GLY A 649 -4.46 -6.12 -22.09
N SER A 650 -3.17 -6.05 -21.73
CA SER A 650 -2.75 -6.29 -20.34
C SER A 650 -1.64 -5.34 -19.89
N ALA A 651 -1.78 -4.81 -18.69
CA ALA A 651 -0.69 -4.14 -17.98
C ALA A 651 0.32 -5.18 -17.49
N LEU A 652 1.57 -5.04 -17.90
CA LEU A 652 2.66 -5.97 -17.57
C LEU A 652 3.26 -5.61 -16.21
N ILE A 653 2.45 -5.73 -15.16
CA ILE A 653 2.80 -5.47 -13.77
C ILE A 653 2.16 -6.53 -12.84
N GLY A 654 2.75 -6.74 -11.67
CA GLY A 654 2.18 -7.61 -10.63
C GLY A 654 2.49 -9.11 -10.78
N PHE A 655 3.25 -9.50 -11.81
CA PHE A 655 3.75 -10.87 -11.98
C PHE A 655 5.28 -10.89 -11.99
N PRO A 656 5.94 -11.87 -11.34
CA PRO A 656 7.40 -11.96 -11.35
C PRO A 656 7.95 -12.32 -12.75
N THR A 657 7.16 -13.04 -13.54
CA THR A 657 7.50 -13.47 -14.89
C THR A 657 6.29 -13.48 -15.80
N PHE A 658 6.45 -13.02 -17.03
CA PHE A 658 5.46 -13.07 -18.11
C PHE A 658 5.84 -14.15 -19.12
N GLN A 659 4.86 -14.93 -19.58
CA GLN A 659 5.06 -15.98 -20.57
C GLN A 659 4.59 -15.53 -21.94
N PHE A 660 5.51 -15.45 -22.90
CA PHE A 660 5.23 -15.11 -24.29
C PHE A 660 5.58 -16.28 -25.21
N ILE A 661 5.00 -16.29 -26.41
CA ILE A 661 5.35 -17.21 -27.48
C ILE A 661 5.98 -16.39 -28.60
N LEU A 662 7.32 -16.42 -28.68
CA LEU A 662 8.11 -15.70 -29.65
C LEU A 662 8.48 -16.62 -30.82
N ASN A 663 8.03 -16.31 -32.02
CA ASN A 663 8.27 -17.11 -33.23
C ASN A 663 7.89 -18.60 -33.02
N GLY A 664 6.77 -18.83 -32.34
CA GLY A 664 6.26 -20.18 -32.02
C GLY A 664 6.97 -20.90 -30.87
N ARG A 665 7.89 -20.24 -30.15
CA ARG A 665 8.57 -20.81 -28.97
C ARG A 665 8.20 -20.08 -27.71
N GLU A 666 7.88 -20.83 -26.66
CA GLU A 666 7.64 -20.26 -25.34
C GLU A 666 8.92 -19.66 -24.75
N ILE A 667 8.78 -18.46 -24.22
CA ILE A 667 9.82 -17.73 -23.51
C ILE A 667 9.22 -17.16 -22.22
N SER A 668 10.05 -17.09 -21.18
CA SER A 668 9.67 -16.49 -19.89
C SER A 668 10.52 -15.25 -19.69
N VAL A 669 9.87 -14.13 -19.42
CA VAL A 669 10.47 -12.80 -19.32
C VAL A 669 10.22 -12.28 -17.92
N ARG A 670 11.26 -11.89 -17.18
CA ARG A 670 11.11 -11.34 -15.83
C ARG A 670 10.55 -9.92 -15.90
N SER A 671 9.62 -9.62 -14.99
CA SER A 671 9.20 -8.24 -14.73
C SER A 671 10.41 -7.39 -14.32
N PRO A 672 10.40 -6.07 -14.62
CA PRO A 672 11.37 -5.12 -14.09
C PRO A 672 11.51 -5.19 -12.56
#